data_AF-A0A7Y5VYV1-F1
#
_entry.id   AF-A0A7Y5VYV1-F1
#
_cell.length_a   1.000
_cell.length_b   1.000
_cell.length_c   1.000
_cell.angle_alpha   90.00
_cell.angle_beta   90.00
_cell.angle_gamma   90.00
#
_symmetry.space_group_name_H-M   'P 1'
#
loop_
_entity.id
_entity.type
_entity.pdbx_description
1 polymer ?
#
loop_
_entity_poly.entity_id
_entity_poly.type
_entity_poly.pdbx_seq_one_letter_code
_entity_poly.pdbx_strand_id
1 'polypeptide(L)'
;MNVARYIPSMFHRRLLLVMGVVALGLLVLAARLWQLTITKGAELREAADAQLVARHWIPTTRGRILDRKGRVLAQDRASYDVAVAYPMIDNSWAASRARALALKAYRTIWSQLKDDDRDTLIAATQQALEAHAARAWDELSSLLEIPPSELAERRGAIVSRVETMYRTIVEQRREQLKQEAAARDEIITPELERRIERRATTPIAEQGIAHVLSHRVNDRKAFEVQLALGAQVDLPLPAAIGMDEAPIIQVERIPGLSVLDAGDREYPLESMTVSIDRSTLPAPIASKSAASITIDGIATHVLGWMRNEIQADDVKGRKAAIAADPAFAARTLIDDPSSRLARVPVDRGEYRTGDRVGHVGLESSYENSLRGLRGVQTRRLDTGDTPQTLPPEPGRDLKLSLDIQLQARIQALMSPAFGLASVQSWHGHFNEAGQPLDQNNAIISGAAPLGTPLNGSAVVLDVDTGDILSLVSMPSFSRATLRDDPEVVFQDAVNTPWINRAITSAYQPGSIVKALLLTEAVKRRVYSLDERIACTGHFLPDRPDILNCWIFKRFQTTHTDQLGHDLDASDGLMCSCNIFFFTIGKRLGPKGIVAAYRDYGLGAGWNLGIGNEFTGSLGKVGDGSDLEIGDAIQMGIGQGPVAWTPLHAADAYATLARAGVKLAPRLVEG
;
A
#
# COMPACT_ATOMS: atom_id res chain seq x y z
N MET A 1 48.96 -7.35 64.60
CA MET A 1 48.98 -6.38 65.72
C MET A 1 47.77 -6.62 66.61
N ASN A 2 47.99 -6.90 67.90
CA ASN A 2 46.96 -7.28 68.86
C ASN A 2 46.23 -6.03 69.39
N VAL A 3 45.04 -5.73 68.85
CA VAL A 3 44.23 -4.54 69.20
C VAL A 3 43.79 -4.52 70.67
N ALA A 4 43.92 -5.66 71.36
CA ALA A 4 43.50 -5.82 72.75
C ALA A 4 44.27 -4.95 73.77
N ARG A 5 45.42 -4.37 73.42
CA ARG A 5 46.32 -3.69 74.37
C ARG A 5 46.11 -2.17 74.50
N TYR A 6 45.26 -1.54 73.67
CA TYR A 6 45.09 -0.08 73.66
C TYR A 6 43.68 0.43 74.02
N ILE A 7 42.68 -0.45 74.19
CA ILE A 7 41.29 -0.06 74.45
C ILE A 7 40.72 -0.90 75.62
N PRO A 8 40.67 -0.38 76.85
CA PRO A 8 40.60 -1.20 78.06
C PRO A 8 39.19 -1.63 78.51
N SER A 9 38.10 -1.11 77.95
CA SER A 9 36.74 -1.51 78.34
C SER A 9 35.89 -2.06 77.19
N MET A 10 35.03 -3.04 77.49
CA MET A 10 34.06 -3.62 76.55
C MET A 10 33.19 -2.55 75.87
N PHE A 11 32.94 -1.45 76.57
CA PHE A 11 32.22 -0.28 76.05
C PHE A 11 32.94 0.38 74.89
N HIS A 12 34.25 0.65 75.00
CA HIS A 12 35.02 1.32 73.95
C HIS A 12 35.19 0.45 72.70
N ARG A 13 35.29 -0.89 72.85
CA ARG A 13 35.31 -1.81 71.71
C ARG A 13 33.97 -1.85 70.97
N ARG A 14 32.85 -1.86 71.70
CA ARG A 14 31.50 -1.76 71.12
C ARG A 14 31.28 -0.41 70.44
N LEU A 15 31.73 0.69 71.06
CA LEU A 15 31.64 2.03 70.50
C LEU A 15 32.45 2.17 69.21
N LEU A 16 33.68 1.65 69.16
CA LEU A 16 34.49 1.65 67.93
C LEU A 16 33.90 0.76 66.83
N LEU A 17 33.27 -0.35 67.20
CA LEU A 17 32.59 -1.23 66.23
C LEU A 17 31.35 -0.53 65.65
N VAL A 18 30.55 0.12 66.50
CA VAL A 18 29.41 0.96 66.07
C VAL A 18 29.89 2.13 65.20
N MET A 19 30.94 2.85 65.60
CA MET A 19 31.51 3.93 64.78
C MET A 19 32.08 3.41 63.45
N GLY A 20 32.67 2.22 63.42
CA GLY A 20 33.15 1.57 62.20
C GLY A 20 32.00 1.21 61.26
N VAL A 21 30.89 0.67 61.78
CA VAL A 21 29.69 0.37 61.00
C VAL A 21 29.06 1.67 60.44
N VAL A 22 28.96 2.71 61.25
CA VAL A 22 28.46 4.03 60.83
C VAL A 22 29.37 4.65 59.76
N ALA A 23 30.69 4.62 59.96
CA ALA A 23 31.66 5.15 59.00
C ALA A 23 31.63 4.38 57.67
N LEU A 24 31.47 3.05 57.72
CA LEU A 24 31.29 2.23 56.52
C LEU A 24 29.98 2.59 55.80
N GLY A 25 28.89 2.79 56.53
CA GLY A 25 27.62 3.26 55.97
C GLY A 25 27.76 4.63 55.27
N LEU A 26 28.44 5.57 55.90
CA LEU A 26 28.73 6.89 55.33
C LEU A 26 29.62 6.80 54.08
N LEU A 27 30.62 5.90 54.08
CA LEU A 27 31.47 5.63 52.91
C LEU A 27 30.68 5.09 51.73
N VAL A 28 29.73 4.17 51.98
CA VAL A 28 28.83 3.64 50.94
C VAL A 28 27.95 4.75 50.37
N LEU A 29 27.40 5.62 51.22
CA LEU A 29 26.61 6.77 50.79
C LEU A 29 27.45 7.78 49.99
N ALA A 30 28.68 8.06 50.42
CA ALA A 30 29.60 8.95 49.71
C ALA A 30 30.01 8.38 48.35
N ALA A 31 30.30 7.08 48.27
CA ALA A 31 30.56 6.39 47.02
C ALA A 31 29.35 6.42 46.08
N ARG A 32 28.14 6.25 46.62
CA ARG A 32 26.89 6.35 45.84
C ARG A 32 26.65 7.77 45.34
N LEU A 33 26.92 8.78 46.17
CA LEU A 33 26.82 10.19 45.78
C LEU A 33 27.82 10.53 44.67
N TRP A 34 29.08 10.09 44.80
CA TRP A 34 30.10 10.24 43.75
C TRP A 34 29.67 9.58 42.45
N GLN A 35 29.09 8.38 42.54
CA GLN A 35 28.58 7.68 41.36
C GLN A 35 27.48 8.50 40.66
N LEU A 36 26.49 9.02 41.40
CA LEU A 36 25.39 9.78 40.82
C LEU A 36 25.80 11.16 40.29
N THR A 37 26.71 11.85 40.99
CA THR A 37 27.06 13.24 40.70
C THR A 37 28.22 13.38 39.71
N ILE A 38 29.21 12.48 39.76
CA ILE A 38 30.41 12.55 38.92
C ILE A 38 30.34 11.54 37.80
N THR A 39 30.18 10.24 38.10
CA THR A 39 30.24 9.21 37.04
C THR A 39 29.01 9.23 36.13
N LYS A 40 27.82 9.47 36.70
CA LYS A 40 26.55 9.53 35.97
C LYS A 40 25.97 10.94 35.86
N GLY A 41 26.68 11.96 36.37
CA GLY A 41 26.15 13.32 36.46
C GLY A 41 25.79 13.90 35.08
N ALA A 42 26.65 13.68 34.09
CA ALA A 42 26.42 14.14 32.71
C ALA A 42 25.19 13.45 32.08
N GLU A 43 25.11 12.11 32.19
CA GLU A 43 23.99 11.29 31.68
C GLU A 43 22.66 11.68 32.35
N LEU A 44 22.64 11.79 33.68
CA LEU A 44 21.43 12.13 34.43
C LEU A 44 20.97 13.57 34.17
N ARG A 45 21.91 14.51 34.00
CA ARG A 45 21.58 15.90 33.68
C ARG A 45 21.04 16.02 32.26
N GLU A 46 21.56 15.26 31.32
CA GLU A 46 21.00 15.18 29.96
C GLU A 46 19.61 14.55 29.97
N ALA A 47 19.41 13.44 30.69
CA ALA A 47 18.10 12.82 30.81
C ALA A 47 17.06 13.79 31.40
N ALA A 48 17.46 14.63 32.36
CA ALA A 48 16.63 15.70 32.89
C ALA A 48 16.37 16.82 31.86
N ASP A 49 17.40 17.29 31.15
CA ASP A 49 17.26 18.30 30.09
C ASP A 49 16.35 17.80 28.96
N ALA A 50 16.43 16.52 28.59
CA ALA A 50 15.59 15.89 27.57
C ALA A 50 14.11 15.89 27.94
N GLN A 51 13.79 15.70 29.24
CA GLN A 51 12.42 15.76 29.75
C GLN A 51 11.84 17.18 29.72
N LEU A 52 12.68 18.22 29.67
CA LEU A 52 12.26 19.62 29.56
C LEU A 52 11.97 20.05 28.12
N VAL A 53 12.18 19.17 27.13
CA VAL A 53 12.01 19.49 25.71
C VAL A 53 10.81 18.73 25.13
N ALA A 54 9.77 19.46 24.74
CA ALA A 54 8.62 18.90 24.04
C ALA A 54 8.72 19.16 22.53
N ARG A 55 8.46 18.13 21.72
CA ARG A 55 8.43 18.23 20.25
C ARG A 55 6.99 18.19 19.77
N HIS A 56 6.65 19.16 18.92
CA HIS A 56 5.39 19.19 18.20
C HIS A 56 5.67 19.04 16.70
N TRP A 57 4.99 18.09 16.06
CA TRP A 57 5.16 17.78 14.65
C TRP A 57 4.13 18.53 13.83
N ILE A 58 4.60 19.26 12.83
CA ILE A 58 3.73 20.00 11.92
C ILE A 58 3.49 19.11 10.70
N PRO A 59 2.23 18.77 10.37
CA PRO A 59 1.92 17.93 9.21
C PRO A 59 2.41 18.60 7.91
N THR A 60 2.63 17.77 6.89
CA THR A 60 2.99 18.22 5.54
C THR A 60 1.95 17.72 4.54
N THR A 61 1.94 18.29 3.35
CA THR A 61 1.04 17.92 2.25
C THR A 61 1.78 17.03 1.26
N ARG A 62 1.12 15.95 0.82
CA ARG A 62 1.67 15.07 -0.23
C ARG A 62 1.63 15.78 -1.59
N GLY A 63 2.61 15.50 -2.43
CA GLY A 63 2.69 16.00 -3.80
C GLY A 63 1.51 15.52 -4.64
N ARG A 64 1.11 16.33 -5.61
CA ARG A 64 0.03 16.01 -6.56
C ARG A 64 0.55 15.09 -7.65
N ILE A 65 -0.30 14.21 -8.16
CA ILE A 65 -0.03 13.47 -9.40
C ILE A 65 -0.81 14.17 -10.50
N LEU A 66 -0.11 14.60 -11.55
CA LEU A 66 -0.63 15.37 -12.67
C LEU A 66 -0.50 14.57 -13.96
N ASP A 67 -1.47 14.70 -14.85
CA ASP A 67 -1.37 14.16 -16.18
C ASP A 67 -0.49 15.06 -17.10
N ARG A 68 -0.29 14.64 -18.35
CA ARG A 68 0.58 15.38 -19.28
C ARG A 68 0.14 16.82 -19.55
N LYS A 69 -1.16 17.12 -19.36
CA LYS A 69 -1.77 18.44 -19.56
C LYS A 69 -1.89 19.23 -18.24
N GLY A 70 -1.35 18.71 -17.14
CA GLY A 70 -1.40 19.35 -15.82
C GLY A 70 -2.72 19.16 -15.07
N ARG A 71 -3.61 18.26 -15.53
CA ARG A 71 -4.85 17.92 -14.81
C ARG A 71 -4.52 17.07 -13.60
N VAL A 72 -5.16 17.36 -12.48
CA VAL A 72 -4.92 16.66 -11.22
C VAL A 72 -5.55 15.27 -11.25
N LEU A 73 -4.71 14.24 -11.06
CA LEU A 73 -5.09 12.84 -10.97
C LEU A 73 -5.17 12.34 -9.53
N ALA A 74 -4.28 12.86 -8.67
CA ALA A 74 -4.31 12.63 -7.24
C ALA A 74 -3.84 13.88 -6.49
N GLN A 75 -4.50 14.23 -5.39
CA GLN A 75 -4.10 15.36 -4.54
C GLN A 75 -4.49 15.12 -3.08
N ASP A 76 -3.81 15.82 -2.18
CA ASP A 76 -4.25 15.90 -0.80
C ASP A 76 -5.30 17.00 -0.66
N ARG A 77 -6.38 16.69 0.04
CA ARG A 77 -7.44 17.60 0.46
C ARG A 77 -7.48 17.65 1.97
N ALA A 78 -7.63 18.82 2.58
CA ALA A 78 -7.82 18.91 4.02
C ALA A 78 -9.09 18.15 4.44
N SER A 79 -8.99 17.36 5.50
CA SER A 79 -10.11 16.63 6.10
C SER A 79 -9.91 16.53 7.62
N TYR A 80 -10.90 16.00 8.33
CA TYR A 80 -10.78 15.73 9.75
C TYR A 80 -10.94 14.24 10.04
N ASP A 81 -10.17 13.76 11.00
CA ASP A 81 -10.30 12.41 11.54
C ASP A 81 -10.83 12.50 12.97
N VAL A 82 -11.75 11.61 13.32
CA VAL A 82 -12.33 11.54 14.66
C VAL A 82 -11.72 10.36 15.39
N ALA A 83 -11.05 10.65 16.50
CA ALA A 83 -10.31 9.70 17.31
C ALA A 83 -10.79 9.69 18.76
N VAL A 84 -10.65 8.54 19.41
CA VAL A 84 -11.02 8.37 20.83
C VAL A 84 -9.85 7.74 21.58
N ALA A 85 -9.64 8.15 22.82
CA ALA A 85 -8.59 7.63 23.69
C ALA A 85 -8.70 6.11 23.85
N TYR A 86 -7.57 5.39 23.79
CA TYR A 86 -7.54 3.93 23.91
C TYR A 86 -8.30 3.38 25.13
N PRO A 87 -8.24 3.99 26.34
CA PRO A 87 -9.00 3.52 27.49
C PRO A 87 -10.53 3.46 27.28
N MET A 88 -11.08 4.31 26.41
CA MET A 88 -12.50 4.23 26.06
C MET A 88 -12.77 3.11 25.07
N ILE A 89 -11.82 2.85 24.17
CA ILE A 89 -11.87 1.81 23.13
C ILE A 89 -11.80 0.40 23.76
N ASP A 90 -10.91 0.18 24.73
CA ASP A 90 -10.76 -1.11 25.43
C ASP A 90 -11.70 -1.27 26.65
N ASN A 91 -12.53 -0.26 26.92
CA ASN A 91 -13.44 -0.15 28.07
C ASN A 91 -12.74 -0.05 29.44
N SER A 92 -11.43 0.21 29.51
CA SER A 92 -10.71 0.40 30.77
C SER A 92 -10.89 1.80 31.41
N TRP A 93 -11.45 2.76 30.67
CA TRP A 93 -11.62 4.15 31.09
C TRP A 93 -12.36 4.26 32.42
N ALA A 94 -13.52 3.60 32.55
CA ALA A 94 -14.34 3.65 33.75
C ALA A 94 -13.58 3.11 34.98
N ALA A 95 -12.99 1.93 34.87
CA ALA A 95 -12.21 1.31 35.94
C ALA A 95 -10.97 2.16 36.33
N SER A 96 -10.27 2.74 35.35
CA SER A 96 -9.08 3.57 35.59
C SER A 96 -9.38 4.88 36.32
N ARG A 97 -10.61 5.40 36.20
CA ARG A 97 -11.04 6.69 36.78
C ARG A 97 -11.89 6.56 38.03
N ALA A 98 -12.56 5.42 38.23
CA ALA A 98 -13.53 5.20 39.29
C ALA A 98 -13.01 5.58 40.68
N ARG A 99 -11.82 5.09 41.07
CA ARG A 99 -11.24 5.37 42.40
C ARG A 99 -10.96 6.86 42.62
N ALA A 100 -10.38 7.53 41.63
CA ALA A 100 -10.03 8.94 41.73
C ALA A 100 -11.28 9.83 41.78
N LEU A 101 -12.30 9.49 40.99
CA LEU A 101 -13.57 10.23 40.96
C LEU A 101 -14.42 9.95 42.21
N ALA A 102 -14.44 8.71 42.71
CA ALA A 102 -15.09 8.37 43.99
C ALA A 102 -14.44 9.14 45.15
N LEU A 103 -13.10 9.15 45.24
CA LEU A 103 -12.37 9.93 46.23
C LEU A 103 -12.73 11.42 46.18
N LYS A 104 -12.91 11.97 44.98
CA LYS A 104 -13.29 13.38 44.77
C LYS A 104 -14.75 13.64 45.18
N ALA A 105 -15.66 12.76 44.78
CA ALA A 105 -17.11 12.87 45.03
C ALA A 105 -17.46 12.74 46.52
N TYR A 106 -16.85 11.77 47.21
CA TYR A 106 -17.13 11.45 48.60
C TYR A 106 -16.06 11.99 49.56
N ARG A 107 -15.32 13.04 49.15
CA ARG A 107 -14.14 13.57 49.86
C ARG A 107 -14.40 13.89 51.33
N THR A 108 -15.60 14.35 51.67
CA THR A 108 -16.02 14.75 53.03
C THR A 108 -16.10 13.57 54.00
N ILE A 109 -16.53 12.41 53.52
CA ILE A 109 -16.73 11.21 54.34
C ILE A 109 -15.64 10.14 54.12
N TRP A 110 -14.79 10.29 53.09
CA TRP A 110 -13.85 9.25 52.64
C TRP A 110 -12.94 8.70 53.74
N SER A 111 -12.42 9.56 54.61
CA SER A 111 -11.53 9.15 55.70
C SER A 111 -12.24 8.36 56.80
N GLN A 112 -13.56 8.48 56.90
CA GLN A 112 -14.39 7.86 57.93
C GLN A 112 -14.98 6.50 57.50
N LEU A 113 -15.00 6.22 56.19
CA LEU A 113 -15.48 4.96 55.62
C LEU A 113 -14.52 3.79 55.88
N LYS A 114 -15.06 2.59 56.09
CA LYS A 114 -14.28 1.34 56.11
C LYS A 114 -13.82 0.99 54.69
N ASP A 115 -12.82 0.12 54.59
CA ASP A 115 -12.28 -0.28 53.28
C ASP A 115 -13.34 -0.96 52.39
N ASP A 116 -14.20 -1.83 52.96
CA ASP A 116 -15.32 -2.45 52.23
C ASP A 116 -16.35 -1.41 51.71
N ASP A 117 -16.63 -0.37 52.51
CA ASP A 117 -17.56 0.71 52.12
C ASP A 117 -16.95 1.56 51.00
N ARG A 118 -15.64 1.83 51.06
CA ARG A 118 -14.90 2.52 49.99
C ARG A 118 -14.93 1.72 48.70
N ASP A 119 -14.66 0.42 48.76
CA ASP A 119 -14.65 -0.44 47.58
C ASP A 119 -16.05 -0.56 46.95
N THR A 120 -17.11 -0.58 47.79
CA THR A 120 -18.50 -0.53 47.32
C THR A 120 -18.80 0.78 46.56
N LEU A 121 -18.39 1.93 47.08
CA LEU A 121 -18.58 3.22 46.40
C LEU A 121 -17.74 3.34 45.12
N ILE A 122 -16.53 2.78 45.10
CA ILE A 122 -15.68 2.72 43.91
C ILE A 122 -16.36 1.88 42.82
N ALA A 123 -16.86 0.69 43.16
CA ALA A 123 -17.57 -0.18 42.22
C ALA A 123 -18.85 0.48 41.68
N ALA A 124 -19.62 1.17 42.54
CA ALA A 124 -20.82 1.87 42.12
C ALA A 124 -20.51 3.09 41.22
N THR A 125 -19.42 3.80 41.50
CA THR A 125 -18.90 4.87 40.63
C THR A 125 -18.46 4.31 39.28
N GLN A 126 -17.78 3.16 39.27
CA GLN A 126 -17.39 2.48 38.04
C GLN A 126 -18.61 2.12 37.20
N GLN A 127 -19.65 1.53 37.79
CA GLN A 127 -20.89 1.18 37.07
C GLN A 127 -21.57 2.41 36.44
N ALA A 128 -21.61 3.54 37.16
CA ALA A 128 -22.15 4.80 36.62
C ALA A 128 -21.33 5.31 35.43
N LEU A 129 -20.00 5.21 35.50
CA LEU A 129 -19.09 5.58 34.41
C LEU A 129 -19.21 4.64 33.21
N GLU A 130 -19.38 3.33 33.42
CA GLU A 130 -19.62 2.35 32.35
C GLU A 130 -20.94 2.65 31.61
N ALA A 131 -22.01 2.94 32.35
CA ALA A 131 -23.29 3.36 31.76
C ALA A 131 -23.17 4.68 30.98
N HIS A 132 -22.34 5.61 31.47
CA HIS A 132 -22.04 6.85 30.74
C HIS A 132 -21.24 6.60 29.47
N ALA A 133 -20.20 5.78 29.54
CA ALA A 133 -19.40 5.40 28.37
C ALA A 133 -20.25 4.71 27.30
N ALA A 134 -21.19 3.85 27.68
CA ALA A 134 -22.14 3.22 26.75
C ALA A 134 -22.99 4.26 26.01
N ARG A 135 -23.58 5.23 26.73
CA ARG A 135 -24.34 6.33 26.09
C ARG A 135 -23.47 7.20 25.18
N ALA A 136 -22.22 7.45 25.58
CA ALA A 136 -21.28 8.21 24.77
C ALA A 136 -20.97 7.50 23.43
N TRP A 137 -20.92 6.17 23.41
CA TRP A 137 -20.77 5.39 22.17
C TRP A 137 -22.00 5.49 21.26
N ASP A 138 -23.21 5.40 21.82
CA ASP A 138 -24.45 5.59 21.05
C ASP A 138 -24.55 7.00 20.46
N GLU A 139 -24.15 8.00 21.24
CA GLU A 139 -24.10 9.38 20.80
C GLU A 139 -23.06 9.59 19.68
N LEU A 140 -21.86 9.02 19.83
CA LEU A 140 -20.82 9.09 18.81
C LEU A 140 -21.24 8.39 17.51
N SER A 141 -21.91 7.25 17.61
CA SER A 141 -22.50 6.54 16.46
C SER A 141 -23.51 7.44 15.72
N SER A 142 -24.35 8.16 16.47
CA SER A 142 -25.32 9.10 15.90
C SER A 142 -24.65 10.32 15.25
N LEU A 143 -23.65 10.92 15.90
CA LEU A 143 -22.89 12.07 15.38
C LEU A 143 -22.12 11.74 14.10
N LEU A 144 -21.57 10.53 14.02
CA LEU A 144 -20.79 10.11 12.85
C LEU A 144 -21.66 9.55 11.71
N GLU A 145 -22.94 9.25 11.99
CA GLU A 145 -23.84 8.49 11.12
C GLU A 145 -23.28 7.10 10.77
N ILE A 146 -22.60 6.46 11.72
CA ILE A 146 -22.03 5.11 11.57
C ILE A 146 -22.88 4.16 12.42
N PRO A 147 -23.37 3.02 11.87
CA PRO A 147 -24.11 2.04 12.64
C PRO A 147 -23.35 1.58 13.90
N PRO A 148 -24.01 1.38 15.06
CA PRO A 148 -23.34 0.94 16.29
C PRO A 148 -22.53 -0.35 16.13
N SER A 149 -23.01 -1.28 15.29
CA SER A 149 -22.32 -2.53 14.97
C SER A 149 -20.99 -2.31 14.25
N GLU A 150 -20.97 -1.41 13.26
CA GLU A 150 -19.75 -1.08 12.51
C GLU A 150 -18.75 -0.34 13.40
N LEU A 151 -19.21 0.58 14.25
CA LEU A 151 -18.35 1.28 15.21
C LEU A 151 -17.74 0.30 16.23
N ALA A 152 -18.52 -0.69 16.69
CA ALA A 152 -18.05 -1.74 17.58
C ALA A 152 -17.01 -2.66 16.91
N GLU A 153 -17.19 -2.98 15.62
CA GLU A 153 -16.21 -3.75 14.83
C GLU A 153 -14.88 -2.99 14.69
N ARG A 154 -14.92 -1.71 14.30
CA ARG A 154 -13.73 -0.85 14.21
C ARG A 154 -12.99 -0.77 15.55
N ARG A 155 -13.73 -0.64 16.65
CA ARG A 155 -13.19 -0.67 18.02
C ARG A 155 -12.50 -2.00 18.32
N GLY A 156 -13.15 -3.12 18.02
CA GLY A 156 -12.60 -4.46 18.22
C GLY A 156 -11.31 -4.70 17.43
N ALA A 157 -11.24 -4.21 16.18
CA ALA A 157 -10.05 -4.28 15.36
C ALA A 157 -8.87 -3.50 15.97
N ILE A 158 -9.12 -2.30 16.52
CA ILE A 158 -8.09 -1.50 17.20
C ILE A 158 -7.58 -2.24 18.46
N VAL A 159 -8.48 -2.76 19.30
CA VAL A 159 -8.10 -3.52 20.52
C VAL A 159 -7.25 -4.72 20.14
N SER A 160 -7.70 -5.54 19.20
CA SER A 160 -6.97 -6.74 18.74
C SER A 160 -5.57 -6.41 18.24
N ARG A 161 -5.44 -5.34 17.45
CA ARG A 161 -4.15 -4.87 16.91
C ARG A 161 -3.21 -4.39 18.01
N VAL A 162 -3.69 -3.53 18.92
CA VAL A 162 -2.87 -2.99 20.02
C VAL A 162 -2.48 -4.08 21.01
N GLU A 163 -3.36 -5.03 21.32
CA GLU A 163 -3.03 -6.17 22.17
C GLU A 163 -1.99 -7.10 21.53
N THR A 164 -2.10 -7.38 20.23
CA THR A 164 -1.12 -8.18 19.50
C THR A 164 0.26 -7.51 19.54
N MET A 165 0.30 -6.20 19.34
CA MET A 165 1.51 -5.40 19.44
C MET A 165 2.08 -5.40 20.86
N TYR A 166 1.23 -5.20 21.88
CA TYR A 166 1.61 -5.25 23.28
C TYR A 166 2.25 -6.59 23.64
N ARG A 167 1.62 -7.72 23.28
CA ARG A 167 2.18 -9.06 23.54
C ARG A 167 3.55 -9.23 22.90
N THR A 168 3.69 -8.84 21.64
CA THR A 168 4.95 -8.94 20.90
C THR A 168 6.06 -8.10 21.54
N ILE A 169 5.75 -6.85 21.91
CA ILE A 169 6.72 -5.94 22.55
C ILE A 169 7.09 -6.41 23.96
N VAL A 170 6.12 -6.88 24.75
CA VAL A 170 6.36 -7.41 26.10
C VAL A 170 7.28 -8.62 26.04
N GLU A 171 7.06 -9.53 25.09
CA GLU A 171 7.90 -10.70 24.89
C GLU A 171 9.34 -10.31 24.51
N GLN A 172 9.50 -9.39 23.57
CA GLN A 172 10.82 -8.85 23.20
C GLN A 172 11.52 -8.18 24.40
N ARG A 173 10.81 -7.34 25.16
CA ARG A 173 11.35 -6.69 26.37
C ARG A 173 11.76 -7.71 27.42
N ARG A 174 10.93 -8.74 27.64
CA ARG A 174 11.22 -9.83 28.60
C ARG A 174 12.51 -10.54 28.22
N GLU A 175 12.68 -10.88 26.94
CA GLU A 175 13.85 -11.60 26.47
C GLU A 175 15.12 -10.74 26.52
N GLN A 176 15.02 -9.47 26.12
CA GLN A 176 16.11 -8.51 26.25
C GLN A 176 16.56 -8.34 27.72
N LEU A 177 15.62 -8.17 28.66
CA LEU A 177 15.93 -8.01 30.08
C LEU A 177 16.56 -9.27 30.70
N LYS A 178 16.17 -10.47 30.24
CA LYS A 178 16.83 -11.72 30.62
C LYS A 178 18.25 -11.80 30.09
N GLN A 179 18.47 -11.40 28.84
CA GLN A 179 19.81 -11.35 28.24
C GLN A 179 20.70 -10.33 28.96
N GLU A 180 20.19 -9.16 29.31
CA GLU A 180 20.91 -8.15 30.11
C GLU A 180 21.28 -8.66 31.51
N ALA A 181 20.38 -9.41 32.17
CA ALA A 181 20.66 -10.04 33.46
C ALA A 181 21.74 -11.12 33.33
N ALA A 182 21.65 -11.97 32.30
CA ALA A 182 22.66 -12.99 32.01
C ALA A 182 24.03 -12.37 31.70
N ALA A 183 24.08 -11.27 30.95
CA ALA A 183 25.30 -10.54 30.65
C ALA A 183 25.96 -9.88 31.89
N ARG A 184 25.23 -9.75 33.00
CA ARG A 184 25.72 -9.26 34.29
C ARG A 184 26.07 -10.38 35.28
N ASP A 185 26.05 -11.64 34.83
CA ASP A 185 26.18 -12.83 35.67
C ASP A 185 25.19 -12.84 36.86
N GLU A 186 24.01 -12.20 36.71
CA GLU A 186 22.97 -12.21 37.73
C GLU A 186 22.22 -13.56 37.70
N ILE A 187 22.17 -14.25 38.84
CA ILE A 187 21.34 -15.45 38.99
C ILE A 187 19.86 -15.05 38.94
N ILE A 188 19.09 -15.68 38.06
CA ILE A 188 17.64 -15.46 37.95
C ILE A 188 16.96 -16.02 39.21
N THR A 189 16.78 -15.15 40.19
CA THR A 189 15.99 -15.42 41.40
C THR A 189 14.52 -15.07 41.18
N PRO A 190 13.58 -15.62 41.99
CA PRO A 190 12.15 -15.25 41.91
C PRO A 190 11.85 -13.75 42.13
N GLU A 191 12.76 -13.02 42.78
CA GLU A 191 12.66 -11.56 42.93
C GLU A 191 13.10 -10.83 41.66
N LEU A 192 14.20 -11.28 41.04
CA LEU A 192 14.67 -10.72 39.77
C LEU A 192 13.66 -11.00 38.64
N GLU A 193 13.08 -12.19 38.61
CA GLU A 193 12.02 -12.55 37.66
C GLU A 193 10.78 -11.65 37.81
N ARG A 194 10.34 -11.38 39.05
CA ARG A 194 9.25 -10.42 39.31
C ARG A 194 9.62 -8.99 38.88
N ARG A 195 10.89 -8.57 38.99
CA ARG A 195 11.35 -7.26 38.50
C ARG A 195 11.38 -7.19 36.98
N ILE A 196 11.86 -8.23 36.32
CA ILE A 196 11.87 -8.36 34.85
C ILE A 196 10.43 -8.29 34.35
N GLU A 197 9.52 -9.05 34.95
CA GLU A 197 8.12 -9.09 34.54
C GLU A 197 7.43 -7.73 34.70
N ARG A 198 7.64 -7.03 35.82
CA ARG A 198 7.11 -5.66 36.00
C ARG A 198 7.63 -4.67 34.95
N ARG A 199 8.90 -4.78 34.54
CA ARG A 199 9.47 -3.90 33.50
C ARG A 199 8.99 -4.29 32.11
N ALA A 200 8.86 -5.59 31.82
CA ALA A 200 8.39 -6.08 30.53
C ALA A 200 6.95 -5.64 30.26
N THR A 201 6.07 -5.75 31.27
CA THR A 201 4.63 -5.44 31.22
C THR A 201 4.27 -3.96 31.34
N THR A 202 5.24 -3.06 31.21
CA THR A 202 4.95 -1.61 31.19
C THR A 202 4.11 -1.26 29.94
N PRO A 203 3.08 -0.40 30.04
CA PRO A 203 2.24 -0.03 28.89
C PRO A 203 3.05 0.45 27.69
N ILE A 204 2.55 0.17 26.49
CA ILE A 204 3.12 0.67 25.23
C ILE A 204 2.52 2.05 24.89
N ALA A 205 3.19 2.81 24.01
CA ALA A 205 2.76 4.15 23.64
C ALA A 205 1.34 4.16 23.05
N GLU A 206 1.01 3.12 22.28
CA GLU A 206 -0.28 2.89 21.63
C GLU A 206 -1.44 2.81 22.62
N GLN A 207 -1.20 2.34 23.85
CA GLN A 207 -2.22 2.30 24.91
C GLN A 207 -2.46 3.66 25.57
N GLY A 208 -1.58 4.64 25.33
CA GLY A 208 -1.65 5.99 25.89
C GLY A 208 -2.16 7.06 24.93
N ILE A 209 -2.39 6.74 23.66
CA ILE A 209 -2.81 7.69 22.62
C ILE A 209 -4.26 7.46 22.18
N ALA A 210 -4.83 8.45 21.48
CA ALA A 210 -6.11 8.30 20.80
C ALA A 210 -5.94 7.55 19.47
N HIS A 211 -6.96 6.76 19.11
CA HIS A 211 -7.01 6.03 17.84
C HIS A 211 -8.18 6.52 17.01
N VAL A 212 -7.95 6.66 15.70
CA VAL A 212 -8.96 7.12 14.75
C VAL A 212 -10.04 6.05 14.57
N LEU A 213 -11.30 6.45 14.71
CA LEU A 213 -12.47 5.61 14.50
C LEU A 213 -13.20 5.95 13.20
N SER A 214 -13.13 7.21 12.77
CA SER A 214 -13.70 7.66 11.50
C SER A 214 -12.74 8.57 10.79
N HIS A 215 -12.40 8.20 9.55
CA HIS A 215 -11.56 9.00 8.67
C HIS A 215 -12.42 9.87 7.76
N ARG A 216 -11.87 10.99 7.30
CA ARG A 216 -12.46 11.82 6.22
C ARG A 216 -13.83 12.41 6.57
N VAL A 217 -13.96 12.89 7.79
CA VAL A 217 -15.14 13.60 8.23
C VAL A 217 -15.16 14.98 7.57
N ASN A 218 -16.28 15.32 6.93
CA ASN A 218 -16.43 16.63 6.28
C ASN A 218 -16.50 17.75 7.33
N ASP A 219 -16.25 18.99 6.91
CA ASP A 219 -16.17 20.15 7.81
C ASP A 219 -17.40 20.30 8.70
N ARG A 220 -18.60 20.04 8.16
CA ARG A 220 -19.85 20.13 8.92
C ARG A 220 -19.88 19.12 10.06
N LYS A 221 -19.65 17.84 9.77
CA LYS A 221 -19.64 16.78 10.78
C LYS A 221 -18.47 16.96 11.75
N ALA A 222 -17.31 17.40 11.27
CA ALA A 222 -16.17 17.68 12.10
C ALA A 222 -16.49 18.79 13.12
N PHE A 223 -17.19 19.85 12.69
CA PHE A 223 -17.67 20.91 13.55
C PHE A 223 -18.72 20.42 14.58
N GLU A 224 -19.67 19.58 14.16
CA GLU A 224 -20.65 18.96 15.06
C GLU A 224 -19.97 18.09 16.14
N VAL A 225 -18.97 17.29 15.77
CA VAL A 225 -18.16 16.51 16.72
C VAL A 225 -17.30 17.42 17.60
N GLN A 226 -16.75 18.51 17.05
CA GLN A 226 -15.95 19.47 17.78
C GLN A 226 -16.78 20.24 18.82
N LEU A 227 -18.08 20.43 18.60
CA LEU A 227 -18.98 20.99 19.60
C LEU A 227 -19.17 20.06 20.81
N ALA A 228 -19.08 18.75 20.61
CA ALA A 228 -19.10 17.75 21.69
C ALA A 228 -17.74 17.65 22.41
N LEU A 229 -16.65 18.07 21.76
CA LEU A 229 -15.29 18.02 22.32
C LEU A 229 -15.17 18.94 23.54
N GLY A 230 -14.79 18.37 24.69
CA GLY A 230 -14.58 19.12 25.93
C GLY A 230 -15.87 19.54 26.67
N ALA A 231 -17.06 19.29 26.09
CA ALA A 231 -18.33 19.48 26.78
C ALA A 231 -18.39 18.58 28.02
N GLN A 232 -18.84 19.12 29.14
CA GLN A 232 -19.04 18.38 30.39
C GLN A 232 -20.51 18.06 30.59
N VAL A 233 -20.79 16.94 31.23
CA VAL A 233 -22.12 16.52 31.66
C VAL A 233 -22.12 16.12 33.13
N ASP A 234 -23.23 16.43 33.78
CA ASP A 234 -23.54 16.02 35.14
C ASP A 234 -23.81 14.51 35.19
N LEU A 235 -22.96 13.77 35.91
CA LEU A 235 -23.14 12.35 36.18
C LEU A 235 -23.50 12.18 37.66
N PRO A 236 -24.77 11.85 37.99
CA PRO A 236 -25.17 11.56 39.36
C PRO A 236 -24.58 10.22 39.81
N LEU A 237 -24.05 10.20 41.02
CA LEU A 237 -23.54 8.99 41.68
C LEU A 237 -24.47 8.56 42.82
N PRO A 238 -24.41 7.30 43.28
CA PRO A 238 -25.23 6.84 44.40
C PRO A 238 -24.95 7.63 45.69
N ALA A 239 -25.99 7.89 46.48
CA ALA A 239 -25.81 8.45 47.82
C ALA A 239 -25.12 7.43 48.73
N ALA A 240 -24.10 7.90 49.46
CA ALA A 240 -23.44 7.09 50.48
C ALA A 240 -24.19 7.18 51.82
N ILE A 241 -24.03 6.18 52.68
CA ILE A 241 -24.58 6.20 54.05
C ILE A 241 -24.00 7.42 54.79
N GLY A 242 -24.88 8.31 55.24
CA GLY A 242 -24.50 9.57 55.92
C GLY A 242 -24.42 10.81 55.02
N MET A 243 -24.86 10.72 53.75
CA MET A 243 -25.08 11.89 52.89
C MET A 243 -26.58 12.10 52.64
N ASP A 244 -27.03 13.35 52.77
CA ASP A 244 -28.43 13.75 52.51
C ASP A 244 -28.76 13.78 51.01
N GLU A 245 -27.75 14.07 50.16
CA GLU A 245 -27.90 14.17 48.71
C GLU A 245 -26.84 13.34 47.97
N ALA A 246 -27.25 12.80 46.82
CA ALA A 246 -26.38 12.10 45.89
C ALA A 246 -25.35 13.07 45.28
N PRO A 247 -24.03 12.75 45.32
CA PRO A 247 -23.05 13.63 44.72
C PRO A 247 -23.14 13.58 43.19
N ILE A 248 -23.00 14.75 42.56
CA ILE A 248 -22.93 14.91 41.12
C ILE A 248 -21.48 15.21 40.75
N ILE A 249 -20.93 14.46 39.80
CA ILE A 249 -19.61 14.74 39.24
C ILE A 249 -19.74 15.24 37.79
N GLN A 250 -18.84 16.13 37.39
CA GLN A 250 -18.70 16.56 36.00
C GLN A 250 -17.76 15.61 35.27
N VAL A 251 -18.21 15.05 34.16
CA VAL A 251 -17.41 14.20 33.27
C VAL A 251 -17.54 14.69 31.83
N GLU A 252 -16.55 14.37 31.00
CA GLU A 252 -16.62 14.64 29.56
C GLU A 252 -17.85 13.94 28.95
N ARG A 253 -18.59 14.66 28.09
CA ARG A 253 -19.76 14.16 27.37
C ARG A 253 -19.43 12.90 26.58
N ILE A 254 -18.35 12.97 25.79
CA ILE A 254 -17.74 11.82 25.11
C ILE A 254 -16.29 11.75 25.58
N PRO A 255 -15.96 10.87 26.55
CA PRO A 255 -14.64 10.84 27.14
C PRO A 255 -13.53 10.54 26.13
N GLY A 256 -12.43 11.29 26.20
CA GLY A 256 -11.26 11.07 25.35
C GLY A 256 -11.50 11.29 23.85
N LEU A 257 -12.60 11.94 23.46
CA LEU A 257 -12.85 12.37 22.09
C LEU A 257 -11.77 13.34 21.64
N SER A 258 -11.38 13.26 20.37
CA SER A 258 -10.45 14.17 19.73
C SER A 258 -10.79 14.28 18.24
N VAL A 259 -10.64 15.49 17.70
CA VAL A 259 -10.70 15.76 16.27
C VAL A 259 -9.29 16.10 15.83
N LEU A 260 -8.77 15.32 14.88
CA LEU A 260 -7.41 15.45 14.36
C LEU A 260 -7.49 16.08 12.96
N ASP A 261 -6.65 17.08 12.72
CA ASP A 261 -6.42 17.55 11.35
C ASP A 261 -5.81 16.40 10.54
N ALA A 262 -6.45 16.08 9.42
CA ALA A 262 -6.03 15.04 8.51
C ALA A 262 -5.96 15.58 7.08
N GLY A 263 -5.31 14.82 6.21
CA GLY A 263 -5.47 14.97 4.77
C GLY A 263 -6.24 13.77 4.26
N ASP A 264 -7.10 13.97 3.26
CA ASP A 264 -7.61 12.91 2.41
C ASP A 264 -6.89 12.91 1.05
N ARG A 265 -6.68 11.73 0.47
CA ARG A 265 -6.05 11.57 -0.84
C ARG A 265 -7.18 11.40 -1.84
N GLU A 266 -7.48 12.46 -2.56
CA GLU A 266 -8.56 12.52 -3.53
C GLU A 266 -8.05 12.17 -4.93
N TYR A 267 -8.90 11.53 -5.73
CA TYR A 267 -8.64 11.18 -7.13
C TYR A 267 -9.73 11.78 -8.03
N PRO A 268 -9.66 13.08 -8.36
CA PRO A 268 -10.79 13.82 -8.94
C PRO A 268 -11.29 13.28 -10.28
N LEU A 269 -10.40 12.60 -11.03
CA LEU A 269 -10.68 12.06 -12.36
C LEU A 269 -10.75 10.53 -12.38
N GLU A 270 -11.01 9.90 -11.22
CA GLU A 270 -11.24 8.44 -11.13
C GLU A 270 -12.55 8.01 -11.79
N SER A 271 -13.55 8.90 -11.86
CA SER A 271 -14.84 8.67 -12.50
C SER A 271 -15.14 9.74 -13.54
N MET A 272 -15.53 9.33 -14.75
CA MET A 272 -15.89 10.25 -15.83
C MET A 272 -16.97 9.65 -16.73
N THR A 273 -17.86 10.51 -17.23
CA THR A 273 -18.80 10.17 -18.30
C THR A 273 -18.18 10.54 -19.65
N VAL A 274 -18.01 9.54 -20.51
CA VAL A 274 -17.40 9.70 -21.84
C VAL A 274 -18.46 9.50 -22.92
N SER A 275 -18.48 10.43 -23.89
CA SER A 275 -19.28 10.29 -25.11
C SER A 275 -18.47 9.63 -26.22
N ILE A 276 -19.00 8.56 -26.82
CA ILE A 276 -18.35 7.77 -27.85
C ILE A 276 -19.23 7.73 -29.10
N ASP A 277 -18.68 8.18 -30.22
CA ASP A 277 -19.30 7.99 -31.54
C ASP A 277 -19.31 6.51 -31.93
N ARG A 278 -20.48 6.05 -32.39
CA ARG A 278 -20.74 4.65 -32.78
C ARG A 278 -20.97 4.51 -34.28
N SER A 279 -20.88 5.59 -35.05
CA SER A 279 -21.25 5.63 -36.47
C SER A 279 -20.34 4.76 -37.35
N THR A 280 -19.08 4.57 -36.95
CA THR A 280 -18.07 3.81 -37.69
C THR A 280 -17.85 2.38 -37.17
N LEU A 281 -18.62 1.96 -36.17
CA LEU A 281 -18.44 0.65 -35.52
C LEU A 281 -19.23 -0.46 -36.25
N PRO A 282 -18.85 -1.73 -36.10
CA PRO A 282 -19.61 -2.84 -36.69
C PRO A 282 -20.97 -3.05 -36.02
N ALA A 283 -21.97 -3.55 -36.74
CA ALA A 283 -23.24 -3.97 -36.14
C ALA A 283 -23.02 -5.21 -35.23
N PRO A 284 -23.73 -5.35 -34.09
CA PRO A 284 -24.85 -4.51 -33.63
C PRO A 284 -24.46 -3.28 -32.80
N ILE A 285 -23.17 -3.06 -32.51
CA ILE A 285 -22.76 -1.89 -31.71
C ILE A 285 -22.80 -0.58 -32.51
N ALA A 286 -22.90 -0.62 -33.84
CA ALA A 286 -23.12 0.55 -34.67
C ALA A 286 -24.40 1.33 -34.29
N SER A 287 -24.31 2.66 -34.21
CA SER A 287 -25.48 3.53 -34.03
C SER A 287 -25.20 4.93 -34.59
N LYS A 288 -26.24 5.63 -35.04
CA LYS A 288 -26.15 7.06 -35.40
C LYS A 288 -26.05 7.97 -34.18
N SER A 289 -26.48 7.51 -33.02
CA SER A 289 -26.35 8.23 -31.75
C SER A 289 -25.06 7.81 -31.03
N ALA A 290 -24.39 8.80 -30.43
CA ALA A 290 -23.28 8.54 -29.54
C ALA A 290 -23.77 7.80 -28.28
N ALA A 291 -22.94 6.90 -27.74
CA ALA A 291 -23.15 6.34 -26.40
C ALA A 291 -22.51 7.23 -25.35
N SER A 292 -23.19 7.41 -24.22
CA SER A 292 -22.64 8.05 -23.02
C SER A 292 -22.38 6.96 -21.99
N ILE A 293 -21.12 6.68 -21.70
CA ILE A 293 -20.71 5.65 -20.76
C ILE A 293 -20.03 6.31 -19.56
N THR A 294 -20.56 6.10 -18.37
CA THR A 294 -19.86 6.44 -17.12
C THR A 294 -18.94 5.29 -16.76
N ILE A 295 -17.68 5.60 -16.54
CA ILE A 295 -16.68 4.64 -16.09
C ILE A 295 -16.07 5.12 -14.77
N ASP A 296 -15.80 4.15 -13.91
CA ASP A 296 -15.11 4.33 -12.64
C ASP A 296 -13.75 3.62 -12.67
N GLY A 297 -12.87 3.98 -11.75
CA GLY A 297 -11.55 3.34 -11.65
C GLY A 297 -10.62 3.69 -12.80
N ILE A 298 -10.70 4.93 -13.29
CA ILE A 298 -9.83 5.42 -14.35
C ILE A 298 -8.39 5.47 -13.86
N ALA A 299 -7.50 4.81 -14.60
CA ALA A 299 -6.07 4.70 -14.29
C ALA A 299 -5.75 4.08 -12.91
N THR A 300 -6.66 3.32 -12.28
CA THR A 300 -6.43 2.74 -10.94
C THR A 300 -5.16 1.87 -10.89
N HIS A 301 -4.92 1.02 -11.90
CA HIS A 301 -3.71 0.17 -11.97
C HIS A 301 -2.40 0.96 -12.16
N VAL A 302 -2.50 2.21 -12.61
CA VAL A 302 -1.34 3.09 -12.82
C VAL A 302 -1.08 3.90 -11.56
N LEU A 303 -2.10 4.64 -11.10
CA LEU A 303 -1.98 5.52 -9.94
C LEU A 303 -1.79 4.72 -8.65
N GLY A 304 -2.50 3.60 -8.50
CA GLY A 304 -2.58 2.85 -7.25
C GLY A 304 -3.36 3.58 -6.17
N TRP A 305 -3.41 3.06 -4.95
CA TRP A 305 -4.19 3.66 -3.86
C TRP A 305 -3.42 3.74 -2.56
N MET A 306 -3.97 4.51 -1.63
CA MET A 306 -3.46 4.66 -0.28
C MET A 306 -4.07 3.63 0.65
N ARG A 307 -3.34 3.23 1.69
CA ARG A 307 -3.88 2.50 2.84
C ARG A 307 -3.63 3.27 4.13
N ASN A 308 -4.47 2.99 5.13
CA ASN A 308 -4.43 3.63 6.46
C ASN A 308 -3.55 2.88 7.46
N GLU A 309 -3.18 1.65 7.14
CA GLU A 309 -2.35 0.83 8.00
C GLU A 309 -0.90 0.98 7.58
N ILE A 310 0.00 1.11 8.54
CA ILE A 310 1.45 1.02 8.33
C ILE A 310 1.88 -0.43 8.63
N GLN A 311 2.68 -0.99 7.74
CA GLN A 311 3.23 -2.33 7.84
C GLN A 311 4.73 -2.25 8.11
N ALA A 312 5.30 -3.33 8.63
CA ALA A 312 6.73 -3.39 8.95
C ALA A 312 7.63 -3.17 7.72
N ASP A 313 7.19 -3.64 6.56
CA ASP A 313 7.92 -3.45 5.30
C ASP A 313 7.98 -1.97 4.87
N ASP A 314 7.02 -1.13 5.22
CA ASP A 314 7.09 0.31 4.92
C ASP A 314 8.18 0.99 5.71
N VAL A 315 8.25 0.68 7.00
CA VAL A 315 9.28 1.21 7.91
C VAL A 315 10.65 0.72 7.47
N LYS A 316 10.77 -0.55 7.08
CA LYS A 316 12.01 -1.13 6.56
C LYS A 316 12.42 -0.49 5.23
N GLY A 317 11.49 -0.34 4.30
CA GLY A 317 11.71 0.27 2.99
C GLY A 317 12.15 1.72 3.09
N ARG A 318 11.55 2.49 4.01
CA ARG A 318 11.98 3.86 4.31
C ARG A 318 13.41 3.92 4.85
N LYS A 319 13.76 3.06 5.81
CA LYS A 319 15.13 2.98 6.33
C LYS A 319 16.13 2.62 5.23
N ALA A 320 15.77 1.69 4.34
CA ALA A 320 16.59 1.34 3.19
C ALA A 320 16.75 2.51 2.21
N ALA A 321 15.70 3.28 1.93
CA ALA A 321 15.76 4.46 1.07
C ALA A 321 16.66 5.56 1.64
N ILE A 322 16.58 5.82 2.95
CA ILE A 322 17.48 6.75 3.64
C ILE A 322 18.93 6.26 3.56
N ALA A 323 19.18 4.96 3.74
CA ALA A 323 20.53 4.40 3.65
C ALA A 323 21.10 4.43 2.22
N ALA A 324 20.25 4.32 1.19
CA ALA A 324 20.65 4.26 -0.21
C ALA A 324 20.97 5.63 -0.82
N ASP A 325 20.36 6.72 -0.33
CA ASP A 325 20.52 8.07 -0.88
C ASP A 325 21.01 9.07 0.19
N PRO A 326 22.31 9.44 0.17
CA PRO A 326 22.88 10.41 1.11
C PRO A 326 22.23 11.79 1.05
N ALA A 327 21.76 12.24 -0.12
CA ALA A 327 21.09 13.53 -0.25
C ALA A 327 19.69 13.49 0.35
N PHE A 328 18.97 12.38 0.20
CA PHE A 328 17.70 12.15 0.88
C PHE A 328 17.88 12.03 2.39
N ALA A 329 18.93 11.35 2.86
CA ALA A 329 19.27 11.25 4.28
C ALA A 329 19.54 12.62 4.90
N ALA A 330 20.39 13.43 4.26
CA ALA A 330 20.74 14.78 4.76
C ALA A 330 19.54 15.73 4.86
N ARG A 331 18.53 15.57 3.98
CA ARG A 331 17.29 16.34 4.04
C ARG A 331 16.31 15.86 5.12
N THR A 332 16.27 14.54 5.32
CA THR A 332 15.26 13.86 6.15
C THR A 332 15.64 13.81 7.62
N LEU A 333 16.92 13.58 7.90
CA LEU A 333 17.47 13.37 9.23
C LEU A 333 17.87 14.72 9.84
N ILE A 334 17.39 14.97 11.06
CA ILE A 334 17.76 16.15 11.85
C ILE A 334 18.43 15.72 13.14
N ASP A 335 19.32 16.56 13.65
CA ASP A 335 19.89 16.37 14.98
C ASP A 335 18.79 16.46 16.05
N ASP A 336 18.85 15.58 17.06
CA ASP A 336 17.93 15.63 18.18
C ASP A 336 18.41 16.66 19.23
N PRO A 337 17.77 17.84 19.36
CA PRO A 337 18.16 18.82 20.37
C PRO A 337 17.92 18.33 21.81
N SER A 338 17.14 17.26 22.00
CA SER A 338 16.89 16.67 23.32
C SER A 338 17.99 15.73 23.80
N SER A 339 18.97 15.37 22.96
CA SER A 339 20.14 14.56 23.36
C SER A 339 21.46 15.21 22.96
N ARG A 340 22.25 15.61 23.96
CA ARG A 340 23.61 16.16 23.77
C ARG A 340 24.69 15.08 23.59
N LEU A 341 24.49 13.84 24.07
CA LEU A 341 25.50 12.77 24.05
C LEU A 341 25.20 11.64 23.05
N ALA A 342 23.94 11.33 22.73
CA ALA A 342 23.61 10.17 21.87
C ALA A 342 23.53 10.50 20.37
N ARG A 343 23.37 11.78 19.97
CA ARG A 343 23.29 12.25 18.56
C ARG A 343 22.50 11.31 17.62
N VAL A 344 21.44 10.65 18.11
CA VAL A 344 20.63 9.79 17.24
C VAL A 344 19.79 10.72 16.37
N PRO A 345 19.97 10.71 15.04
CA PRO A 345 19.21 11.59 14.17
C PRO A 345 17.74 11.19 14.18
N VAL A 346 16.87 12.19 14.13
CA VAL A 346 15.42 12.03 14.07
C VAL A 346 14.96 12.09 12.61
N ASP A 347 14.17 11.11 12.19
CA ASP A 347 13.57 11.08 10.87
C ASP A 347 12.27 11.91 10.84
N ARG A 348 12.30 13.05 10.14
CA ARG A 348 11.13 13.93 10.00
C ARG A 348 9.96 13.29 9.26
N GLY A 349 10.24 12.34 8.37
CA GLY A 349 9.22 11.59 7.67
C GLY A 349 9.00 10.21 8.25
N GLU A 350 9.37 9.94 9.51
CA GLU A 350 9.02 8.68 10.15
C GLU A 350 7.50 8.40 10.04
N TYR A 351 7.12 7.13 9.85
CA TYR A 351 5.71 6.73 9.87
C TYR A 351 5.17 6.80 11.29
N ARG A 352 4.07 7.54 11.46
CA ARG A 352 3.38 7.77 12.73
C ARG A 352 1.98 7.21 12.67
N THR A 353 1.42 6.87 13.83
CA THR A 353 0.03 6.42 13.94
C THR A 353 -0.92 7.41 13.26
N GLY A 354 -1.80 6.91 12.39
CA GLY A 354 -2.72 7.72 11.58
C GLY A 354 -2.17 8.11 10.20
N ASP A 355 -0.89 7.89 9.92
CA ASP A 355 -0.35 8.14 8.59
C ASP A 355 -0.90 7.14 7.57
N ARG A 356 -0.99 7.65 6.34
CA ARG A 356 -1.36 6.85 5.18
C ARG A 356 -0.14 6.63 4.30
N VAL A 357 -0.09 5.46 3.68
CA VAL A 357 1.05 5.02 2.87
C VAL A 357 0.56 4.50 1.52
N GLY A 358 1.30 4.80 0.45
CA GLY A 358 1.02 4.28 -0.88
C GLY A 358 1.12 2.76 -0.90
N HIS A 359 0.03 2.09 -1.24
CA HIS A 359 -0.05 0.63 -1.19
C HIS A 359 0.48 -0.03 -2.47
N VAL A 360 0.09 0.49 -3.64
CA VAL A 360 0.55 -0.01 -4.95
C VAL A 360 0.66 1.14 -5.96
N GLY A 361 1.07 0.84 -7.19
CA GLY A 361 1.14 1.81 -8.28
C GLY A 361 2.15 2.93 -8.01
N LEU A 362 1.93 4.07 -8.67
CA LEU A 362 2.75 5.27 -8.48
C LEU A 362 2.69 5.83 -7.05
N GLU A 363 1.57 5.69 -6.36
CA GLU A 363 1.47 6.10 -4.95
C GLU A 363 2.50 5.38 -4.06
N SER A 364 2.76 4.09 -4.33
CA SER A 364 3.74 3.30 -3.58
C SER A 364 5.17 3.56 -4.05
N SER A 365 5.44 3.51 -5.36
CA SER A 365 6.81 3.63 -5.89
C SER A 365 7.40 5.02 -5.70
N TYR A 366 6.57 6.08 -5.72
CA TYR A 366 7.00 7.46 -5.50
C TYR A 366 6.69 7.96 -4.08
N GLU A 367 6.34 7.09 -3.13
CA GLU A 367 5.99 7.42 -1.74
C GLU A 367 7.00 8.40 -1.09
N ASN A 368 8.30 8.16 -1.24
CA ASN A 368 9.34 9.00 -0.64
C ASN A 368 9.40 10.42 -1.23
N SER A 369 9.06 10.57 -2.51
CA SER A 369 8.99 11.87 -3.18
C SER A 369 7.67 12.56 -2.91
N LEU A 370 6.57 11.80 -2.92
CA LEU A 370 5.21 12.29 -2.75
C LEU A 370 4.94 12.72 -1.31
N ARG A 371 5.39 12.00 -0.28
CA ARG A 371 4.94 12.25 1.11
C ARG A 371 5.43 13.57 1.73
N GLY A 372 6.50 14.16 1.22
CA GLY A 372 7.11 15.35 1.82
C GLY A 372 7.75 15.06 3.19
N LEU A 373 8.18 16.11 3.89
CA LEU A 373 8.78 16.03 5.23
C LEU A 373 8.02 16.91 6.22
N ARG A 374 7.75 16.40 7.42
CA ARG A 374 7.08 17.17 8.46
C ARG A 374 7.93 18.32 8.96
N GLY A 375 7.26 19.36 9.44
CA GLY A 375 7.91 20.36 10.26
C GLY A 375 8.09 19.84 11.68
N VAL A 376 9.00 20.46 12.42
CA VAL A 376 9.16 20.19 13.84
C VAL A 376 9.30 21.51 14.58
N GLN A 377 8.52 21.66 15.65
CA GLN A 377 8.67 22.75 16.60
C GLN A 377 9.10 22.15 17.93
N THR A 378 10.24 22.60 18.43
CA THR A 378 10.81 22.18 19.70
C THR A 378 10.54 23.28 20.72
N ARG A 379 9.86 22.96 21.82
CA ARG A 379 9.54 23.89 22.91
C ARG A 379 10.16 23.43 24.22
N ARG A 380 10.81 24.33 24.94
CA ARG A 380 11.25 24.11 26.31
C ARG A 380 10.10 24.33 27.28
N LEU A 381 9.84 23.36 28.14
CA LEU A 381 8.73 23.38 29.10
C LEU A 381 9.00 24.29 30.31
N ASP A 382 10.28 24.53 30.63
CA ASP A 382 10.71 25.37 31.74
C ASP A 382 10.71 26.86 31.39
N THR A 383 11.26 27.23 30.23
CA THR A 383 11.36 28.63 29.80
C THR A 383 10.24 29.06 28.84
N GLY A 384 9.56 28.09 28.21
CA GLY A 384 8.57 28.35 27.15
C GLY A 384 9.20 28.65 25.78
N ASP A 385 10.53 28.74 25.70
CA ASP A 385 11.25 29.09 24.47
C ASP A 385 11.05 28.03 23.38
N THR A 386 11.13 28.46 22.12
CA THR A 386 11.05 27.58 20.94
C THR A 386 12.39 27.56 20.20
N PRO A 387 13.44 26.90 20.76
CA PRO A 387 14.81 27.01 20.27
C PRO A 387 15.02 26.49 18.83
N GLN A 388 14.10 25.68 18.30
CA GLN A 388 14.17 25.19 16.93
C GLN A 388 12.77 25.04 16.35
N THR A 389 12.50 25.74 15.24
CA THR A 389 11.32 25.51 14.40
C THR A 389 11.79 25.24 12.98
N LEU A 390 11.55 24.03 12.49
CA LEU A 390 11.75 23.66 11.09
C LEU A 390 10.38 23.60 10.41
N PRO A 391 10.15 24.33 9.31
CA PRO A 391 8.89 24.27 8.59
C PRO A 391 8.69 22.91 7.90
N PRO A 392 7.43 22.49 7.65
CA PRO A 392 7.16 21.34 6.79
C PRO A 392 7.63 21.61 5.36
N GLU A 393 8.13 20.56 4.71
CA GLU A 393 8.43 20.56 3.27
C GLU A 393 7.32 19.77 2.55
N PRO A 394 6.57 20.38 1.63
CA PRO A 394 5.57 19.66 0.86
C PRO A 394 6.23 18.61 -0.02
N GLY A 395 5.47 17.55 -0.31
CA GLY A 395 5.86 16.54 -1.28
C GLY A 395 6.07 17.10 -2.68
N ARG A 396 6.87 16.40 -3.47
CA ARG A 396 7.12 16.77 -4.87
C ARG A 396 5.96 16.28 -5.74
N ASP A 397 5.46 17.17 -6.57
CA ASP A 397 4.49 16.81 -7.60
C ASP A 397 5.11 15.85 -8.61
N LEU A 398 4.31 14.90 -9.09
CA LEU A 398 4.66 13.93 -10.11
C LEU A 398 3.89 14.26 -11.38
N LYS A 399 4.58 14.45 -12.51
CA LYS A 399 3.94 14.68 -13.80
C LYS A 399 4.05 13.43 -14.66
N LEU A 400 2.93 12.99 -15.23
CA LEU A 400 2.86 11.77 -16.05
C LEU A 400 2.78 12.12 -17.52
N SER A 401 3.25 11.20 -18.37
CA SER A 401 3.02 11.23 -19.82
C SER A 401 1.57 10.85 -20.21
N LEU A 402 0.82 10.28 -19.26
CA LEU A 402 -0.55 9.82 -19.44
C LEU A 402 -1.49 10.97 -19.84
N ASP A 403 -2.34 10.76 -20.85
CA ASP A 403 -3.51 11.60 -21.11
C ASP A 403 -4.75 10.93 -20.50
N ILE A 404 -5.25 11.49 -19.40
CA ILE A 404 -6.36 10.89 -18.64
C ILE A 404 -7.67 10.81 -19.43
N GLN A 405 -7.90 11.71 -20.39
CA GLN A 405 -9.10 11.66 -21.23
C GLN A 405 -8.99 10.57 -22.30
N LEU A 406 -7.79 10.36 -22.84
CA LEU A 406 -7.54 9.22 -23.74
C LEU A 406 -7.71 7.90 -22.98
N GLN A 407 -7.10 7.79 -21.79
CA GLN A 407 -7.24 6.65 -20.89
C GLN A 407 -8.72 6.32 -20.64
N ALA A 408 -9.50 7.33 -20.27
CA ALA A 408 -10.91 7.18 -20.00
C ALA A 408 -11.70 6.74 -21.23
N ARG A 409 -11.44 7.34 -22.39
CA ARG A 409 -12.14 6.95 -23.62
C ARG A 409 -11.87 5.51 -24.02
N ILE A 410 -10.63 5.03 -23.84
CA ILE A 410 -10.27 3.64 -24.12
C ILE A 410 -10.90 2.70 -23.09
N GLN A 411 -10.87 3.04 -21.79
CA GLN A 411 -11.56 2.27 -20.75
C GLN A 411 -13.07 2.17 -21.02
N ALA A 412 -13.71 3.26 -21.47
CA ALA A 412 -15.13 3.28 -21.80
C ALA A 412 -15.44 2.41 -23.03
N LEU A 413 -14.61 2.45 -24.08
CA LEU A 413 -14.71 1.55 -25.23
C LEU A 413 -14.59 0.08 -24.82
N MET A 414 -13.68 -0.23 -23.89
CA MET A 414 -13.44 -1.58 -23.38
C MET A 414 -14.35 -1.97 -22.21
N SER A 415 -15.32 -1.13 -21.84
CA SER A 415 -16.29 -1.48 -20.81
C SER A 415 -17.27 -2.53 -21.35
N PRO A 416 -17.68 -3.53 -20.56
CA PRO A 416 -18.71 -4.48 -20.98
C PRO A 416 -20.03 -3.80 -21.37
N ALA A 417 -20.34 -2.66 -20.74
CA ALA A 417 -21.52 -1.84 -21.05
C ALA A 417 -21.51 -1.28 -22.49
N PHE A 418 -20.33 -1.01 -23.05
CA PHE A 418 -20.20 -0.57 -24.44
C PHE A 418 -20.33 -1.74 -25.43
N GLY A 419 -19.98 -2.95 -25.01
CA GLY A 419 -20.15 -4.20 -25.75
C GLY A 419 -18.98 -4.58 -26.66
N LEU A 420 -18.00 -3.70 -26.92
CA LEU A 420 -16.83 -4.05 -27.74
C LEU A 420 -15.96 -5.13 -27.06
N ALA A 421 -15.80 -5.04 -25.74
CA ALA A 421 -15.11 -6.04 -24.93
C ALA A 421 -16.09 -7.04 -24.31
N SER A 422 -17.02 -7.54 -25.13
CA SER A 422 -17.94 -8.62 -24.78
C SER A 422 -18.06 -9.60 -25.94
N VAL A 423 -18.53 -10.82 -25.69
CA VAL A 423 -18.82 -11.78 -26.77
C VAL A 423 -19.97 -11.24 -27.63
N GLN A 424 -19.72 -11.11 -28.93
CA GLN A 424 -20.64 -10.55 -29.91
C GLN A 424 -21.02 -11.58 -30.97
N SER A 425 -22.11 -11.32 -31.70
CA SER A 425 -22.65 -12.23 -32.72
C SER A 425 -21.70 -12.50 -33.88
N TRP A 426 -20.72 -11.61 -34.13
CA TRP A 426 -19.70 -11.83 -35.16
C TRP A 426 -18.58 -12.78 -34.72
N HIS A 427 -18.50 -13.19 -33.44
CA HIS A 427 -17.48 -14.11 -32.95
C HIS A 427 -17.80 -15.59 -33.25
N GLY A 428 -19.04 -15.92 -33.61
CA GLY A 428 -19.45 -17.30 -33.84
C GLY A 428 -20.94 -17.44 -34.18
N HIS A 429 -21.39 -18.69 -34.26
CA HIS A 429 -22.80 -19.01 -34.40
C HIS A 429 -23.39 -19.26 -33.02
N PHE A 430 -24.58 -18.73 -32.76
CA PHE A 430 -25.23 -18.83 -31.45
C PHE A 430 -26.68 -19.25 -31.63
N ASN A 431 -27.24 -20.00 -30.66
CA ASN A 431 -28.66 -20.27 -30.61
C ASN A 431 -29.45 -19.06 -30.07
N GLU A 432 -30.79 -19.17 -30.02
CA GLU A 432 -31.67 -18.12 -29.49
C GLU A 432 -31.38 -17.77 -28.02
N ALA A 433 -30.86 -18.71 -27.23
CA ALA A 433 -30.43 -18.51 -25.85
C ALA A 433 -29.02 -17.88 -25.74
N GLY A 434 -28.37 -17.56 -26.85
CA GLY A 434 -27.03 -16.96 -26.90
C GLY A 434 -25.89 -17.93 -26.60
N GLN A 435 -26.13 -19.24 -26.65
CA GLN A 435 -25.11 -20.27 -26.45
C GLN A 435 -24.35 -20.55 -27.76
N PRO A 436 -23.02 -20.66 -27.72
CA PRO A 436 -22.20 -20.89 -28.91
C PRO A 436 -22.43 -22.29 -29.50
N LEU A 437 -22.50 -22.36 -30.82
CA LEU A 437 -22.75 -23.57 -31.59
C LEU A 437 -21.56 -23.92 -32.50
N ASP A 438 -21.29 -25.21 -32.64
CA ASP A 438 -20.34 -25.73 -33.62
C ASP A 438 -20.96 -25.77 -35.04
N GLN A 439 -20.18 -26.26 -36.00
CA GLN A 439 -20.62 -26.39 -37.40
C GLN A 439 -21.78 -27.39 -37.61
N ASN A 440 -22.11 -28.21 -36.61
CA ASN A 440 -23.20 -29.18 -36.62
C ASN A 440 -24.40 -28.72 -35.75
N ASN A 441 -24.44 -27.45 -35.34
CA ASN A 441 -25.45 -26.89 -34.42
C ASN A 441 -25.46 -27.53 -33.02
N ALA A 442 -24.37 -28.17 -32.58
CA ALA A 442 -24.24 -28.63 -31.21
C ALA A 442 -23.64 -27.54 -30.30
N ILE A 443 -24.07 -27.48 -29.03
CA ILE A 443 -23.55 -26.51 -28.06
C ILE A 443 -22.06 -26.78 -27.80
N ILE A 444 -21.23 -25.74 -27.94
CA ILE A 444 -19.80 -25.79 -27.61
C ILE A 444 -19.65 -25.62 -26.09
N SER A 445 -19.54 -26.75 -25.38
CA SER A 445 -19.27 -26.76 -23.94
C SER A 445 -17.99 -25.98 -23.61
N GLY A 446 -18.10 -25.01 -22.70
CA GLY A 446 -16.97 -24.18 -22.22
C GLY A 446 -16.70 -22.91 -23.03
N ALA A 447 -17.40 -22.69 -24.15
CA ALA A 447 -17.33 -21.41 -24.86
C ALA A 447 -18.29 -20.39 -24.24
N ALA A 448 -17.86 -19.12 -24.22
CA ALA A 448 -18.58 -18.04 -23.56
C ALA A 448 -19.86 -17.66 -24.34
N PRO A 449 -21.03 -17.55 -23.66
CA PRO A 449 -22.27 -17.07 -24.27
C PRO A 449 -22.18 -15.62 -24.77
N LEU A 450 -23.12 -15.22 -25.63
CA LEU A 450 -23.29 -13.82 -26.05
C LEU A 450 -23.39 -12.89 -24.84
N GLY A 451 -22.74 -11.73 -24.93
CA GLY A 451 -22.71 -10.72 -23.87
C GLY A 451 -21.71 -10.98 -22.74
N THR A 452 -21.09 -12.16 -22.67
CA THR A 452 -20.05 -12.45 -21.67
C THR A 452 -18.90 -11.43 -21.79
N PRO A 453 -18.51 -10.75 -20.69
CA PRO A 453 -17.38 -9.83 -20.69
C PRO A 453 -16.08 -10.50 -21.15
N LEU A 454 -15.29 -9.78 -21.94
CA LEU A 454 -13.97 -10.21 -22.39
C LEU A 454 -12.90 -9.33 -21.72
N ASN A 455 -11.97 -9.99 -21.04
CA ASN A 455 -10.87 -9.32 -20.37
C ASN A 455 -9.83 -8.87 -21.41
N GLY A 456 -9.28 -7.69 -21.25
CA GLY A 456 -8.39 -7.11 -22.27
C GLY A 456 -7.53 -5.97 -21.76
N SER A 457 -6.64 -5.50 -22.62
CA SER A 457 -5.78 -4.36 -22.35
C SER A 457 -5.50 -3.58 -23.63
N ALA A 458 -5.22 -2.29 -23.48
CA ALA A 458 -4.80 -1.43 -24.58
C ALA A 458 -3.70 -0.49 -24.10
N VAL A 459 -2.69 -0.30 -24.95
CA VAL A 459 -1.57 0.61 -24.69
C VAL A 459 -1.47 1.58 -25.86
N VAL A 460 -1.36 2.87 -25.56
CA VAL A 460 -1.06 3.90 -26.55
C VAL A 460 0.27 4.52 -26.17
N LEU A 461 1.21 4.47 -27.11
CA LEU A 461 2.57 4.95 -26.93
C LEU A 461 2.89 5.97 -28.02
N ASP A 462 3.49 7.08 -27.63
CA ASP A 462 4.00 8.09 -28.56
C ASP A 462 5.27 7.55 -29.24
N VAL A 463 5.23 7.51 -30.57
CA VAL A 463 6.34 6.95 -31.35
C VAL A 463 7.58 7.79 -31.18
N ASP A 464 7.53 9.12 -31.16
CA ASP A 464 8.78 9.90 -31.18
C ASP A 464 9.46 9.91 -29.81
N THR A 465 8.68 9.95 -28.73
CA THR A 465 9.22 10.13 -27.37
C THR A 465 9.29 8.86 -26.52
N GLY A 466 8.54 7.82 -26.86
CA GLY A 466 8.35 6.65 -25.98
C GLY A 466 7.38 6.91 -24.82
N ASP A 467 6.66 8.03 -24.83
CA ASP A 467 5.69 8.37 -23.79
C ASP A 467 4.49 7.43 -23.83
N ILE A 468 4.15 6.85 -22.69
CA ILE A 468 2.92 6.09 -22.52
C ILE A 468 1.78 7.09 -22.34
N LEU A 469 0.91 7.20 -23.35
CA LEU A 469 -0.24 8.11 -23.35
C LEU A 469 -1.47 7.47 -22.73
N SER A 470 -1.58 6.14 -22.80
CA SER A 470 -2.63 5.36 -22.16
C SER A 470 -2.15 3.93 -21.88
N LEU A 471 -2.54 3.39 -20.72
CA LEU A 471 -2.21 2.05 -20.24
C LEU A 471 -3.45 1.44 -19.57
N VAL A 472 -4.32 0.82 -20.36
CA VAL A 472 -5.63 0.31 -19.91
C VAL A 472 -5.55 -1.19 -19.62
N SER A 473 -6.15 -1.60 -18.50
CA SER A 473 -6.42 -3.00 -18.15
C SER A 473 -7.89 -3.14 -17.78
N MET A 474 -8.59 -4.10 -18.38
CA MET A 474 -10.01 -4.37 -18.14
C MET A 474 -10.24 -5.87 -17.80
N PRO A 475 -11.12 -6.16 -16.84
CA PRO A 475 -11.91 -5.21 -16.04
C PRO A 475 -11.04 -4.40 -15.07
N SER A 476 -11.46 -3.16 -14.82
CA SER A 476 -10.89 -2.28 -13.80
C SER A 476 -11.80 -2.21 -12.59
N PHE A 477 -11.36 -1.52 -11.55
CA PHE A 477 -12.07 -1.31 -10.29
C PHE A 477 -11.77 0.08 -9.75
N SER A 478 -12.69 0.59 -8.93
CA SER A 478 -12.54 1.89 -8.26
C SER A 478 -12.04 1.72 -6.82
N ARG A 479 -11.54 2.80 -6.23
CA ARG A 479 -11.22 2.85 -4.79
C ARG A 479 -12.47 2.75 -3.92
N ALA A 480 -13.65 3.12 -4.44
CA ALA A 480 -14.91 2.84 -3.76
C ALA A 480 -15.19 1.33 -3.70
N THR A 481 -15.00 0.63 -4.82
CA THR A 481 -15.11 -0.85 -4.88
C THR A 481 -14.16 -1.51 -3.89
N LEU A 482 -12.89 -1.11 -3.84
CA LEU A 482 -11.92 -1.66 -2.87
C LEU A 482 -12.33 -1.48 -1.40
N ARG A 483 -13.03 -0.39 -1.09
CA ARG A 483 -13.47 -0.08 0.27
C ARG A 483 -14.73 -0.85 0.63
N ASP A 484 -15.70 -0.88 -0.27
CA ASP A 484 -17.05 -1.34 0.01
C ASP A 484 -17.19 -2.86 -0.26
N ASP A 485 -16.44 -3.40 -1.21
CA ASP A 485 -16.43 -4.82 -1.59
C ASP A 485 -15.06 -5.23 -2.16
N PRO A 486 -14.04 -5.42 -1.32
CA PRO A 486 -12.71 -5.84 -1.78
C PRO A 486 -12.71 -7.25 -2.38
N GLU A 487 -13.68 -8.10 -2.03
CA GLU A 487 -13.70 -9.51 -2.47
C GLU A 487 -13.91 -9.62 -3.98
N VAL A 488 -14.77 -8.80 -4.58
CA VAL A 488 -14.95 -8.79 -6.04
C VAL A 488 -13.70 -8.39 -6.81
N VAL A 489 -12.75 -7.71 -6.16
CA VAL A 489 -11.47 -7.34 -6.78
C VAL A 489 -10.45 -8.46 -6.62
N PHE A 490 -10.29 -9.02 -5.42
CA PHE A 490 -9.17 -9.93 -5.11
C PHE A 490 -9.52 -11.42 -5.23
N GLN A 491 -10.79 -11.81 -5.07
CA GLN A 491 -11.23 -13.21 -5.09
C GLN A 491 -11.82 -13.65 -6.43
N ASP A 492 -12.02 -12.72 -7.39
CA ASP A 492 -12.45 -13.07 -8.75
C ASP A 492 -11.30 -13.76 -9.52
N ALA A 493 -11.26 -15.08 -9.41
CA ALA A 493 -10.29 -15.93 -10.09
C ALA A 493 -10.47 -16.00 -11.61
N VAL A 494 -11.65 -15.61 -12.12
CA VAL A 494 -11.95 -15.67 -13.56
C VAL A 494 -11.49 -14.38 -14.23
N ASN A 495 -11.93 -13.23 -13.72
CA ASN A 495 -11.66 -11.95 -14.34
C ASN A 495 -10.48 -11.19 -13.76
N THR A 496 -9.95 -11.59 -12.61
CA THR A 496 -8.73 -11.03 -12.00
C THR A 496 -8.58 -9.52 -12.20
N PRO A 497 -9.52 -8.68 -11.69
CA PRO A 497 -9.53 -7.24 -11.96
C PRO A 497 -8.28 -6.51 -11.48
N TRP A 498 -7.65 -7.02 -10.42
CA TRP A 498 -6.44 -6.45 -9.81
C TRP A 498 -5.19 -6.53 -10.71
N ILE A 499 -5.18 -7.39 -11.74
CA ILE A 499 -4.01 -7.58 -12.61
C ILE A 499 -3.92 -6.44 -13.64
N ASN A 500 -2.74 -5.82 -13.72
CA ASN A 500 -2.38 -4.92 -14.81
C ASN A 500 -1.95 -5.71 -16.06
N ARG A 501 -2.92 -6.06 -16.90
CA ARG A 501 -2.72 -6.87 -18.11
C ARG A 501 -1.76 -6.25 -19.12
N ALA A 502 -1.60 -4.92 -19.08
CA ALA A 502 -0.73 -4.21 -20.02
C ALA A 502 0.76 -4.56 -19.84
N ILE A 503 1.16 -4.89 -18.60
CA ILE A 503 2.58 -5.08 -18.23
C ILE A 503 2.87 -6.42 -17.54
N THR A 504 1.86 -7.10 -17.00
CA THR A 504 2.08 -8.32 -16.20
C THR A 504 1.58 -9.59 -16.90
N SER A 505 0.51 -9.50 -17.70
CA SER A 505 -0.09 -10.69 -18.31
C SER A 505 0.69 -11.13 -19.55
N ALA A 506 1.10 -12.40 -19.55
CA ALA A 506 1.83 -13.03 -20.63
C ALA A 506 0.86 -13.54 -21.72
N TYR A 507 1.06 -13.10 -22.96
CA TYR A 507 0.28 -13.52 -24.12
C TYR A 507 1.20 -14.03 -25.22
N GLN A 508 0.74 -15.05 -25.94
CA GLN A 508 1.35 -15.36 -27.22
C GLN A 508 1.09 -14.20 -28.20
N PRO A 509 2.13 -13.69 -28.88
CA PRO A 509 1.99 -12.61 -29.85
C PRO A 509 1.00 -12.84 -30.98
N GLY A 510 0.94 -14.07 -31.49
CA GLY A 510 0.26 -14.36 -32.73
C GLY A 510 0.79 -13.53 -33.92
N SER A 511 -0.04 -13.34 -34.93
CA SER A 511 0.39 -12.81 -36.23
C SER A 511 0.93 -11.38 -36.23
N ILE A 512 0.79 -10.62 -35.13
CA ILE A 512 1.28 -9.25 -35.08
C ILE A 512 2.82 -9.16 -35.08
N VAL A 513 3.55 -10.27 -34.88
CA VAL A 513 5.02 -10.29 -35.00
C VAL A 513 5.53 -10.34 -36.44
N LYS A 514 4.66 -10.67 -37.40
CA LYS A 514 5.07 -10.98 -38.77
C LYS A 514 5.86 -9.85 -39.43
N ALA A 515 5.44 -8.61 -39.23
CA ALA A 515 6.19 -7.44 -39.71
C ALA A 515 7.60 -7.36 -39.09
N LEU A 516 7.69 -7.56 -37.77
CA LEU A 516 8.96 -7.55 -37.03
C LEU A 516 9.91 -8.64 -37.55
N LEU A 517 9.42 -9.88 -37.68
CA LEU A 517 10.23 -11.01 -38.11
C LEU A 517 10.65 -10.94 -39.58
N LEU A 518 9.81 -10.37 -40.45
CA LEU A 518 10.20 -10.10 -41.83
C LEU A 518 11.38 -9.13 -41.88
N THR A 519 11.33 -8.02 -41.13
CA THR A 519 12.45 -7.06 -41.10
C THR A 519 13.73 -7.69 -40.58
N GLU A 520 13.64 -8.55 -39.55
CA GLU A 520 14.79 -9.28 -39.03
C GLU A 520 15.33 -10.31 -40.03
N ALA A 521 14.47 -10.97 -40.79
CA ALA A 521 14.87 -11.91 -41.82
C ALA A 521 15.69 -11.24 -42.93
N VAL A 522 15.24 -10.05 -43.37
CA VAL A 522 15.96 -9.22 -44.35
C VAL A 522 17.26 -8.70 -43.75
N LYS A 523 17.22 -8.13 -42.54
CA LYS A 523 18.41 -7.61 -41.81
C LYS A 523 19.51 -8.66 -41.69
N ARG A 524 19.11 -9.92 -41.46
CA ARG A 524 20.01 -11.06 -41.26
C ARG A 524 20.34 -11.80 -42.54
N ARG A 525 19.86 -11.33 -43.70
CA ARG A 525 20.09 -11.89 -45.04
C ARG A 525 19.65 -13.36 -45.17
N VAL A 526 18.60 -13.74 -44.44
CA VAL A 526 17.96 -15.06 -44.58
C VAL A 526 16.70 -15.02 -45.46
N TYR A 527 16.33 -13.84 -45.92
CA TYR A 527 15.30 -13.60 -46.93
C TYR A 527 15.68 -12.37 -47.76
N SER A 528 15.38 -12.39 -49.05
CA SER A 528 15.62 -11.27 -49.97
C SER A 528 14.29 -10.70 -50.48
N LEU A 529 14.18 -9.38 -50.65
CA LEU A 529 12.92 -8.72 -51.02
C LEU A 529 12.44 -9.01 -52.45
N ASP A 530 13.31 -9.55 -53.31
CA ASP A 530 12.99 -10.05 -54.66
C ASP A 530 12.54 -11.52 -54.66
N GLU A 531 12.65 -12.21 -53.52
CA GLU A 531 12.28 -13.62 -53.40
C GLU A 531 10.76 -13.77 -53.18
N ARG A 532 10.17 -14.77 -53.85
CA ARG A 532 8.77 -15.17 -53.65
C ARG A 532 8.67 -16.56 -52.99
N ILE A 533 7.67 -16.73 -52.14
CA ILE A 533 7.40 -17.99 -51.41
C ILE A 533 5.98 -18.45 -51.72
N ALA A 534 5.86 -19.67 -52.25
CA ALA A 534 4.57 -20.30 -52.50
C ALA A 534 3.84 -20.63 -51.18
N CYS A 535 2.56 -20.29 -51.10
CA CYS A 535 1.69 -20.76 -50.03
C CYS A 535 1.16 -22.15 -50.40
N THR A 536 1.70 -23.21 -49.81
CA THR A 536 1.26 -24.60 -50.04
C THR A 536 0.04 -25.03 -49.20
N GLY A 537 -0.51 -24.11 -48.39
CA GLY A 537 -1.64 -24.37 -47.49
C GLY A 537 -1.26 -25.10 -46.18
N HIS A 538 -0.31 -26.01 -46.22
CA HIS A 538 0.30 -26.66 -45.05
C HIS A 538 1.82 -26.73 -45.21
N PHE A 539 2.56 -26.59 -44.10
CA PHE A 539 4.01 -26.47 -44.15
C PHE A 539 4.73 -27.80 -44.39
N LEU A 540 4.15 -28.90 -43.95
CA LEU A 540 4.72 -30.24 -44.04
C LEU A 540 3.93 -31.07 -45.06
N PRO A 541 4.49 -31.39 -46.24
CA PRO A 541 3.76 -32.08 -47.31
C PRO A 541 3.13 -33.42 -46.88
N ASP A 542 3.83 -34.17 -46.02
CA ASP A 542 3.38 -35.48 -45.56
C ASP A 542 2.42 -35.43 -44.36
N ARG A 543 2.23 -34.24 -43.75
CA ARG A 543 1.35 -34.04 -42.59
C ARG A 543 0.49 -32.78 -42.77
N PRO A 544 -0.54 -32.85 -43.63
CA PRO A 544 -1.39 -31.71 -43.97
C PRO A 544 -2.35 -31.29 -42.84
N ASP A 545 -2.34 -31.99 -41.71
CA ASP A 545 -3.13 -31.73 -40.51
C ASP A 545 -2.43 -30.81 -39.48
N ILE A 546 -1.15 -30.51 -39.69
CA ILE A 546 -0.36 -29.66 -38.79
C ILE A 546 0.34 -28.52 -39.53
N LEU A 547 0.65 -27.44 -38.79
CA LEU A 547 1.30 -26.23 -39.32
C LEU A 547 0.61 -25.70 -40.59
N ASN A 548 -0.70 -25.51 -40.47
CA ASN A 548 -1.54 -25.04 -41.57
C ASN A 548 -1.55 -23.51 -41.70
N CYS A 549 -1.76 -23.06 -42.92
CA CYS A 549 -2.26 -21.73 -43.19
C CYS A 549 -3.73 -21.61 -42.79
N TRP A 550 -4.10 -20.44 -42.26
CA TRP A 550 -5.48 -20.18 -41.85
C TRP A 550 -6.46 -20.31 -43.03
N ILE A 551 -6.05 -19.88 -44.22
CA ILE A 551 -6.87 -19.95 -45.44
C ILE A 551 -7.13 -21.39 -45.87
N PHE A 552 -6.12 -22.26 -45.76
CA PHE A 552 -6.25 -23.69 -46.07
C PHE A 552 -7.22 -24.37 -45.10
N LYS A 553 -7.05 -24.12 -43.80
CA LYS A 553 -7.93 -24.68 -42.76
C LYS A 553 -9.39 -24.28 -42.95
N ARG A 554 -9.66 -23.04 -43.39
CA ARG A 554 -11.01 -22.49 -43.49
C ARG A 554 -11.67 -22.70 -44.85
N PHE A 555 -10.91 -22.64 -45.92
CA PHE A 555 -11.43 -22.56 -47.29
C PHE A 555 -10.84 -23.61 -48.24
N GLN A 556 -9.93 -24.47 -47.76
CA GLN A 556 -9.29 -25.52 -48.56
C GLN A 556 -8.64 -24.98 -49.84
N THR A 557 -8.11 -23.74 -49.77
CA THR A 557 -7.38 -23.07 -50.86
C THR A 557 -6.06 -22.49 -50.33
N THR A 558 -5.28 -21.87 -51.20
CA THR A 558 -4.01 -21.23 -50.85
C THR A 558 -3.98 -19.76 -51.25
N HIS A 559 -3.11 -18.97 -50.61
CA HIS A 559 -2.90 -17.59 -51.02
C HIS A 559 -2.27 -17.48 -52.42
N THR A 560 -1.42 -18.44 -52.81
CA THR A 560 -0.85 -18.48 -54.17
C THR A 560 -1.96 -18.62 -55.21
N ASP A 561 -2.90 -19.54 -54.99
CA ASP A 561 -4.04 -19.73 -55.92
C ASP A 561 -4.95 -18.50 -55.94
N GLN A 562 -5.18 -17.88 -54.77
CA GLN A 562 -6.02 -16.68 -54.66
C GLN A 562 -5.43 -15.47 -55.37
N LEU A 563 -4.11 -15.29 -55.30
CA LEU A 563 -3.39 -14.16 -55.92
C LEU A 563 -2.96 -14.45 -57.36
N GLY A 564 -2.91 -15.72 -57.77
CA GLY A 564 -2.42 -16.15 -59.08
C GLY A 564 -0.89 -16.12 -59.23
N HIS A 565 -0.16 -15.90 -58.14
CA HIS A 565 1.31 -15.90 -58.10
C HIS A 565 1.83 -16.21 -56.69
N ASP A 566 3.09 -16.59 -56.60
CA ASP A 566 3.78 -16.78 -55.31
C ASP A 566 3.93 -15.45 -54.56
N LEU A 567 3.97 -15.52 -53.24
CA LEU A 567 3.89 -14.33 -52.38
C LEU A 567 5.25 -13.67 -52.25
N ASP A 568 5.33 -12.38 -52.51
CA ASP A 568 6.44 -11.57 -52.03
C ASP A 568 6.22 -11.10 -50.57
N ALA A 569 7.13 -10.28 -50.06
CA ALA A 569 7.08 -9.73 -48.71
C ALA A 569 5.78 -8.97 -48.40
N SER A 570 5.27 -8.20 -49.38
CA SER A 570 4.05 -7.40 -49.24
C SER A 570 2.83 -8.32 -49.21
N ASP A 571 2.77 -9.30 -50.12
CA ASP A 571 1.71 -10.31 -50.17
C ASP A 571 1.65 -11.12 -48.87
N GLY A 572 2.81 -11.56 -48.38
CA GLY A 572 2.95 -12.33 -47.15
C GLY A 572 2.36 -11.62 -45.94
N LEU A 573 2.63 -10.31 -45.80
CA LEU A 573 2.06 -9.47 -44.75
C LEU A 573 0.57 -9.19 -44.96
N MET A 574 0.19 -8.76 -46.17
CA MET A 574 -1.19 -8.40 -46.52
C MET A 574 -2.18 -9.54 -46.23
N CYS A 575 -1.84 -10.76 -46.64
CA CYS A 575 -2.67 -11.94 -46.43
C CYS A 575 -2.36 -12.66 -45.10
N SER A 576 -1.38 -12.18 -44.33
CA SER A 576 -0.91 -12.80 -43.10
C SER A 576 -0.61 -14.31 -43.29
N CYS A 577 0.10 -14.68 -44.36
CA CYS A 577 0.30 -16.07 -44.75
C CYS A 577 1.17 -16.85 -43.75
N ASN A 578 0.63 -17.90 -43.11
CA ASN A 578 1.43 -18.68 -42.16
C ASN A 578 2.58 -19.44 -42.83
N ILE A 579 2.40 -19.97 -44.04
CA ILE A 579 3.46 -20.73 -44.74
C ILE A 579 4.68 -19.86 -45.02
N PHE A 580 4.44 -18.61 -45.44
CA PHE A 580 5.49 -17.62 -45.62
C PHE A 580 6.29 -17.44 -44.31
N PHE A 581 5.59 -17.22 -43.20
CA PHE A 581 6.23 -16.94 -41.92
C PHE A 581 6.79 -18.16 -41.18
N PHE A 582 6.26 -19.36 -41.42
CA PHE A 582 6.92 -20.62 -41.04
C PHE A 582 8.25 -20.79 -41.77
N THR A 583 8.30 -20.41 -43.04
CA THR A 583 9.54 -20.41 -43.83
C THR A 583 10.54 -19.41 -43.26
N ILE A 584 10.11 -18.19 -42.94
CA ILE A 584 10.95 -17.19 -42.27
C ILE A 584 11.47 -17.71 -40.91
N GLY A 585 10.59 -18.27 -40.07
CA GLY A 585 10.98 -18.85 -38.78
C GLY A 585 12.01 -19.98 -38.91
N LYS A 586 11.80 -20.89 -39.87
CA LYS A 586 12.76 -21.97 -40.20
C LYS A 586 14.12 -21.43 -40.60
N ARG A 587 14.15 -20.37 -41.42
CA ARG A 587 15.40 -19.79 -41.95
C ARG A 587 16.16 -18.97 -40.91
N LEU A 588 15.47 -18.25 -40.04
CA LEU A 588 16.07 -17.60 -38.87
C LEU A 588 16.66 -18.64 -37.91
N GLY A 589 15.98 -19.77 -37.73
CA GLY A 589 16.35 -20.83 -36.79
C GLY A 589 16.29 -20.36 -35.33
N PRO A 590 16.63 -21.23 -34.35
CA PRO A 590 16.49 -20.92 -32.93
C PRO A 590 17.28 -19.68 -32.47
N LYS A 591 18.54 -19.55 -32.91
CA LYS A 591 19.38 -18.41 -32.54
C LYS A 591 18.88 -17.11 -33.18
N GLY A 592 18.50 -17.15 -34.45
CA GLY A 592 18.02 -15.97 -35.18
C GLY A 592 16.68 -15.49 -34.65
N ILE A 593 15.75 -16.40 -34.32
CA ILE A 593 14.44 -16.03 -33.79
C ILE A 593 14.56 -15.40 -32.40
N VAL A 594 15.42 -15.93 -31.52
CA VAL A 594 15.69 -15.33 -30.20
C VAL A 594 16.26 -13.92 -30.34
N ALA A 595 17.25 -13.76 -31.22
CA ALA A 595 17.84 -12.45 -31.48
C ALA A 595 16.81 -11.47 -32.03
N ALA A 596 15.92 -11.91 -32.93
CA ALA A 596 14.83 -11.10 -33.47
C ALA A 596 13.88 -10.58 -32.37
N TYR A 597 13.40 -11.45 -31.48
CA TYR A 597 12.51 -11.00 -30.39
C TYR A 597 13.21 -10.08 -29.39
N ARG A 598 14.48 -10.33 -29.06
CA ARG A 598 15.28 -9.43 -28.20
C ARG A 598 15.56 -8.08 -28.87
N ASP A 599 15.71 -8.08 -30.19
CA ASP A 599 15.82 -6.86 -30.99
C ASP A 599 14.55 -5.99 -30.90
N TYR A 600 13.42 -6.54 -30.45
CA TYR A 600 12.18 -5.81 -30.19
C TYR A 600 11.80 -5.70 -28.71
N GLY A 601 12.79 -5.78 -27.81
CA GLY A 601 12.64 -5.41 -26.40
C GLY A 601 12.27 -6.56 -25.46
N LEU A 602 12.07 -7.78 -25.99
CA LEU A 602 11.75 -8.94 -25.16
C LEU A 602 12.97 -9.36 -24.32
N GLY A 603 12.77 -9.57 -23.02
CA GLY A 603 13.79 -9.98 -22.04
C GLY A 603 14.31 -8.85 -21.14
N ALA A 604 13.82 -7.62 -21.29
CA ALA A 604 14.18 -6.48 -20.45
C ALA A 604 12.93 -5.86 -19.80
N GLY A 605 13.06 -5.42 -18.54
CA GLY A 605 12.02 -4.62 -17.87
C GLY A 605 12.18 -3.13 -18.16
N TRP A 606 11.13 -2.37 -17.89
CA TRP A 606 11.06 -0.92 -18.06
C TRP A 606 11.17 -0.15 -16.73
N ASN A 607 10.84 -0.80 -15.61
CA ASN A 607 10.82 -0.22 -14.27
C ASN A 607 9.92 1.02 -14.18
N LEU A 608 8.69 0.93 -14.70
CA LEU A 608 7.69 2.00 -14.72
C LEU A 608 7.20 2.42 -13.32
N GLY A 609 7.50 1.63 -12.28
CA GLY A 609 7.10 1.91 -10.90
C GLY A 609 5.62 1.67 -10.62
N ILE A 610 4.95 0.81 -11.40
CA ILE A 610 3.51 0.54 -11.24
C ILE A 610 3.19 -0.93 -10.91
N GLY A 611 4.17 -1.64 -10.37
CA GLY A 611 4.05 -3.04 -9.94
C GLY A 611 4.99 -3.97 -10.70
N ASN A 612 4.66 -5.26 -10.68
CA ASN A 612 5.48 -6.29 -11.31
C ASN A 612 5.32 -6.30 -12.83
N GLU A 613 6.44 -6.21 -13.52
CA GLU A 613 6.52 -6.29 -14.98
C GLU A 613 6.93 -7.70 -15.40
N PHE A 614 6.16 -8.28 -16.32
CA PHE A 614 6.61 -9.47 -17.03
C PHE A 614 7.59 -9.03 -18.11
N THR A 615 8.81 -9.53 -18.06
CA THR A 615 9.91 -9.15 -18.99
C THR A 615 9.84 -9.86 -20.34
N GLY A 616 8.82 -10.70 -20.57
CA GLY A 616 8.73 -11.58 -21.72
C GLY A 616 9.42 -12.92 -21.50
N SER A 617 9.06 -13.91 -22.32
CA SER A 617 9.61 -15.27 -22.25
C SER A 617 9.90 -15.81 -23.65
N LEU A 618 11.07 -16.44 -23.79
CA LEU A 618 11.51 -17.17 -24.99
C LEU A 618 11.91 -18.58 -24.55
N GLY A 619 11.29 -19.62 -25.11
CA GLY A 619 11.51 -20.99 -24.65
C GLY A 619 10.81 -21.30 -23.32
N LYS A 620 11.01 -22.51 -22.80
CA LYS A 620 10.44 -22.96 -21.51
C LYS A 620 11.24 -22.41 -20.34
N VAL A 621 12.55 -22.18 -20.54
CA VAL A 621 13.45 -21.60 -19.54
C VAL A 621 13.36 -20.06 -19.52
N GLY A 622 12.81 -19.45 -20.58
CA GLY A 622 12.55 -18.02 -20.68
C GLY A 622 13.66 -17.21 -21.37
N ASP A 623 14.86 -17.78 -21.53
CA ASP A 623 15.99 -17.13 -22.19
C ASP A 623 16.19 -17.54 -23.66
N GLY A 624 15.46 -18.53 -24.14
CA GLY A 624 15.50 -19.08 -25.50
C GLY A 624 16.65 -20.07 -25.75
N SER A 625 17.40 -20.47 -24.72
CA SER A 625 18.51 -21.43 -24.83
C SER A 625 18.06 -22.85 -25.18
N ASP A 626 16.81 -23.18 -24.86
CA ASP A 626 16.19 -24.50 -25.02
C ASP A 626 15.36 -24.63 -26.32
N LEU A 627 15.39 -23.63 -27.21
CA LEU A 627 14.56 -23.62 -28.41
C LEU A 627 15.08 -24.55 -29.51
N GLU A 628 14.16 -25.31 -30.09
CA GLU A 628 14.43 -26.16 -31.25
C GLU A 628 13.93 -25.54 -32.56
N ILE A 629 14.28 -26.15 -33.69
CA ILE A 629 13.87 -25.67 -35.01
C ILE A 629 12.33 -25.64 -35.17
N GLY A 630 11.63 -26.61 -34.56
CA GLY A 630 10.16 -26.65 -34.56
C GLY A 630 9.55 -25.47 -33.81
N ASP A 631 10.17 -25.03 -32.71
CA ASP A 631 9.74 -23.84 -31.98
C ASP A 631 9.99 -22.58 -32.81
N ALA A 632 11.16 -22.46 -33.44
CA ALA A 632 11.48 -21.32 -34.29
C ALA A 632 10.49 -21.17 -35.47
N ILE A 633 10.04 -22.29 -36.05
CA ILE A 633 8.98 -22.30 -37.07
C ILE A 633 7.68 -21.70 -36.51
N GLN A 634 7.18 -22.20 -35.38
CA GLN A 634 5.94 -21.68 -34.77
C GLN A 634 6.06 -20.23 -34.32
N MET A 635 7.22 -19.86 -33.77
CA MET A 635 7.53 -18.49 -33.36
C MET A 635 7.58 -17.53 -34.55
N GLY A 636 7.78 -18.04 -35.77
CA GLY A 636 7.63 -17.30 -37.03
C GLY A 636 6.26 -16.63 -37.19
N ILE A 637 5.20 -17.21 -36.59
CA ILE A 637 3.84 -16.64 -36.56
C ILE A 637 3.42 -16.16 -35.17
N GLY A 638 4.37 -16.02 -34.25
CA GLY A 638 4.12 -15.59 -32.88
C GLY A 638 3.42 -16.63 -32.00
N GLN A 639 3.54 -17.92 -32.36
CA GLN A 639 3.04 -19.05 -31.57
C GLN A 639 4.22 -19.90 -31.04
N GLY A 640 3.92 -20.91 -30.22
CA GLY A 640 4.94 -21.72 -29.56
C GLY A 640 5.41 -21.09 -28.24
N PRO A 641 6.63 -21.39 -27.77
CA PRO A 641 7.14 -20.95 -26.48
C PRO A 641 7.65 -19.50 -26.53
N VAL A 642 6.75 -18.56 -26.87
CA VAL A 642 7.01 -17.12 -26.81
C VAL A 642 5.85 -16.43 -26.14
N ALA A 643 6.17 -15.52 -25.22
CA ALA A 643 5.16 -14.70 -24.58
C ALA A 643 5.67 -13.29 -24.33
N TRP A 644 4.77 -12.33 -24.46
CA TRP A 644 5.02 -10.91 -24.23
C TRP A 644 3.76 -10.23 -23.66
N THR A 645 3.82 -8.92 -23.45
CA THR A 645 2.70 -8.13 -22.93
C THR A 645 2.20 -7.13 -23.99
N PRO A 646 1.02 -6.53 -23.83
CA PRO A 646 0.56 -5.44 -24.70
C PRO A 646 1.55 -4.27 -24.79
N LEU A 647 2.27 -3.95 -23.70
CA LEU A 647 3.32 -2.93 -23.74
C LEU A 647 4.51 -3.35 -24.61
N HIS A 648 4.92 -4.62 -24.59
CA HIS A 648 5.94 -5.12 -25.52
C HIS A 648 5.49 -4.95 -26.97
N ALA A 649 4.23 -5.28 -27.28
CA ALA A 649 3.72 -5.12 -28.64
C ALA A 649 3.75 -3.64 -29.09
N ALA A 650 3.33 -2.72 -28.23
CA ALA A 650 3.37 -1.29 -28.51
C ALA A 650 4.81 -0.76 -28.71
N ASP A 651 5.73 -1.13 -27.83
CA ASP A 651 7.15 -0.73 -27.91
C ASP A 651 7.86 -1.32 -29.14
N ALA A 652 7.58 -2.59 -29.47
CA ALA A 652 8.12 -3.24 -30.66
C ALA A 652 7.69 -2.53 -31.95
N TYR A 653 6.42 -2.13 -32.04
CA TYR A 653 5.92 -1.39 -33.20
C TYR A 653 6.39 0.07 -33.24
N ALA A 654 6.54 0.72 -32.09
CA ALA A 654 7.17 2.04 -32.04
C ALA A 654 8.64 1.97 -32.48
N THR A 655 9.38 0.94 -32.05
CA THR A 655 10.74 0.66 -32.51
C THR A 655 10.78 0.44 -34.02
N LEU A 656 9.84 -0.34 -34.57
CA LEU A 656 9.71 -0.52 -36.02
C LEU A 656 9.44 0.81 -36.74
N ALA A 657 8.51 1.62 -36.23
CA ALA A 657 8.15 2.92 -36.80
C ALA A 657 9.31 3.93 -36.78
N ARG A 658 10.20 3.83 -35.78
CA ARG A 658 11.46 4.59 -35.70
C ARG A 658 12.61 3.95 -36.50
N ALA A 659 12.30 3.08 -37.48
CA ALA A 659 13.29 2.38 -38.29
C ALA A 659 14.34 1.59 -37.47
N GLY A 660 13.92 1.01 -36.34
CA GLY A 660 14.76 0.16 -35.48
C GLY A 660 15.39 0.88 -34.28
N VAL A 661 15.19 2.20 -34.11
CA VAL A 661 15.67 2.91 -32.93
C VAL A 661 14.82 2.55 -31.71
N LYS A 662 15.45 1.97 -30.69
CA LYS A 662 14.80 1.63 -29.42
C LYS A 662 14.76 2.84 -28.49
N LEU A 663 13.61 3.05 -27.87
CA LEU A 663 13.39 4.10 -26.87
C LEU A 663 12.53 3.49 -25.77
N ALA A 664 13.05 3.43 -24.55
CA ALA A 664 12.35 2.79 -23.44
C ALA A 664 11.03 3.53 -23.17
N PRO A 665 9.89 2.81 -23.12
CA PRO A 665 8.63 3.35 -22.65
C PRO A 665 8.76 4.06 -21.32
N ARG A 666 8.22 5.27 -21.21
CA ARG A 666 8.21 6.05 -19.97
C ARG A 666 6.80 6.51 -19.60
N LEU A 667 6.53 6.54 -18.30
CA LEU A 667 5.24 6.96 -17.74
C LEU A 667 5.34 8.29 -16.96
N VAL A 668 6.49 8.55 -16.36
CA VAL A 668 6.75 9.72 -15.52
C VAL A 668 7.69 10.66 -16.26
N GLU A 669 7.32 11.94 -16.33
CA GLU A 669 8.21 13.00 -16.79
C GLU A 669 9.20 13.34 -15.67
N GLY A 670 10.51 13.37 -16.01
CA GLY A 670 11.61 13.47 -15.05
C GLY A 670 11.69 14.75 -14.23
#